data_AF-A0A8K0WXF9-F1
#
_entry.id   AF-A0A8K0WXF9-F1
#
_cell.length_a   1.000
_cell.length_b   1.000
_cell.length_c   1.000
_cell.angle_alpha   90.00
_cell.angle_beta   90.00
_cell.angle_gamma   90.00
#
_symmetry.space_group_name_H-M   'P 1'
#
loop_
_entity.id
_entity.type
_entity.pdbx_description
1 polymer ?
#
loop_
_entity_poly.entity_id
_entity_poly.type
_entity_poly.pdbx_seq_one_letter_code
_entity_poly.pdbx_strand_id
1 'polypeptide(L)'
;MSMAEIDGASSVEGEFNILTPNAMLGYGYDSDQFWYGIEKYKPAAIIVDSGSTDGGPYKLGMGKMTCGRGSYIRDLEPILAACFHHKIKVLIGSVGGDGSRKHVREMREIVADIAQREGYSFKVATIDAAMDREFIKQRIASHRVGPCGPVEPLTADTVDGAVDIVAQMGAEPYLEALKSNPDIILGGRSYDPAPFAAFSIAHGVLPEIAWHMGKIMECGGICAVPKGRSMIATLRRDSFDLTPLAPAERCTPLSVAAHTLYEKTRPDRLPGPGGVLVLDNAKYEQLTPKTCRVSGARFERSTTYQIKLEGVTKLGYRTIFIGGIRDDILISQIDEFLERVRKYTQNLFPELDKSDSCRLIYHVYGKNGVMGPLEPNKDATPHEIAILGEVVAPTSELSHTIANNARASILHFAYPDQVATTGNFASPLSPHEQDAGAVFKFSLYHLVDLEVGEEKSLFAIETFDIGATAAAPTPVPVLPRDKYHDLDNGELAPVTIKSVPEREAILSELARIVRSKNSGPFEMTFDVMFDQAETYQRVKKADILTNDTIRGLYHVTDEDIITNMYFDPALAWKCTIKRPWAQGSVGERDTLGTQQHAPLLTLKIPAAEASQVNGAANLNGHAKVNGINGASEGNGHADVNGINGTSKLNGHAQVNEVNGTSKLNGHAKVNGVNGTSKGNSDAQKPERGHGLAVPTDQLVFGPEGLNNYPEDVSREHFTALDVVREIWTGLELPIQDLDAIDLPDAHERPTLPSSYKLGILAQSSIALSALGAAAIHRLRNNLPATPKVNVPLQHATAEFKSERLYTLNGKPAPSPWGPIGGLHKASDGYIRVHDSFPNHGYGMLELVGLPKTATRQDLAKKIAPWAAIDLEHVSTVEGKLAAYALRSYAQWDALPQSRALSNFPIDVNPLVGPSHDSQQTGLPAWMPSGNSQCLKGLKVVEMSRVIAAPLCGKTLAAHGADVIWVTSPTLPDLPTMDRDFGRGKRTVHIDIHNPSDKARLIELIRTCDVFVQGFRPNSLSRYGLSPEEILKLNPNIIMANMSAFGPRGPWAGRRGYDSLVQTCSGMNVSEAEHAGTGEPAKPTPCQALDHAGGYFLATGVIAAVYRRALTPGFGSWRVDVSLAGVMKYLRSMGQYPGVTGFDSKDYETPSDASPEFFETRDTGFGLMQAIKHSATIEGCKVGWDIMPKPLGSDQAEWL
;
A
#
# COMPACT_ATOMS: atom_id res chain seq x y z
N MET A 1 2.84 -0.81 45.00
CA MET A 1 2.15 -0.61 46.28
C MET A 1 1.50 -1.90 46.71
N SER A 2 1.53 -2.21 48.00
CA SER A 2 0.61 -3.13 48.65
C SER A 2 -0.67 -2.39 49.05
N MET A 3 -1.77 -3.09 49.34
CA MET A 3 -3.04 -2.42 49.64
C MET A 3 -3.01 -1.59 50.94
N ALA A 4 -2.08 -1.88 51.86
CA ALA A 4 -1.86 -1.08 53.06
C ALA A 4 -1.40 0.38 52.77
N GLU A 5 -0.89 0.65 51.56
CA GLU A 5 -0.56 2.01 51.10
C GLU A 5 -1.76 2.69 50.40
N ILE A 6 -2.78 1.92 50.00
CA ILE A 6 -3.96 2.41 49.26
C ILE A 6 -5.04 2.92 50.22
N ASP A 7 -5.23 2.30 51.39
CA ASP A 7 -6.12 2.81 52.44
C ASP A 7 -5.61 4.11 53.08
N GLY A 8 -4.35 4.50 52.80
CA GLY A 8 -3.78 5.80 53.16
C GLY A 8 -3.90 6.88 52.07
N ALA A 9 -4.47 6.56 50.91
CA ALA A 9 -4.66 7.54 49.84
C ALA A 9 -5.74 8.57 50.21
N SER A 10 -5.50 9.84 49.88
CA SER A 10 -6.44 10.93 50.16
C SER A 10 -7.79 10.74 49.47
N SER A 11 -8.83 11.35 50.05
CA SER A 11 -10.11 11.53 49.37
C SER A 11 -9.91 12.23 48.03
N VAL A 12 -10.58 11.75 46.99
CA VAL A 12 -10.53 12.33 45.63
C VAL A 12 -10.79 13.84 45.69
N GLU A 13 -9.83 14.64 45.25
CA GLU A 13 -9.91 16.12 45.27
C GLU A 13 -10.78 16.66 44.11
N GLY A 14 -12.06 16.28 44.10
CA GLY A 14 -13.06 16.74 43.13
C GLY A 14 -13.24 15.83 41.89
N GLU A 15 -14.08 16.27 40.97
CA GLU A 15 -14.36 15.56 39.72
C GLU A 15 -13.29 15.87 38.66
N PHE A 16 -12.85 14.88 37.90
CA PHE A 16 -11.90 15.06 36.80
C PHE A 16 -12.38 14.39 35.51
N ASN A 17 -11.85 14.83 34.37
CA ASN A 17 -12.25 14.33 33.05
C ASN A 17 -11.13 13.54 32.36
N ILE A 18 -11.49 12.50 31.61
CA ILE A 18 -10.64 11.80 30.63
C ILE A 18 -11.27 12.00 29.25
N LEU A 19 -10.45 12.32 28.25
CA LEU A 19 -10.87 12.46 26.85
C LEU A 19 -10.33 11.28 26.02
N THR A 20 -11.22 10.62 25.28
CA THR A 20 -10.83 9.67 24.22
C THR A 20 -11.26 10.23 22.87
N PRO A 21 -10.30 10.59 21.98
CA PRO A 21 -10.63 11.17 20.68
C PRO A 21 -11.16 10.12 19.70
N ASN A 22 -10.72 8.86 19.83
CA ASN A 22 -11.20 7.74 19.03
C ASN A 22 -10.87 6.39 19.69
N ALA A 23 -11.59 5.34 19.29
CA ALA A 23 -11.39 3.94 19.69
C ALA A 23 -10.09 3.27 19.19
N MET A 24 -9.35 3.95 18.32
CA MET A 24 -8.14 3.44 17.67
C MET A 24 -7.33 4.61 17.15
N LEU A 25 -6.04 4.68 17.49
CA LEU A 25 -5.16 5.72 16.97
C LEU A 25 -4.89 5.48 15.48
N GLY A 26 -4.91 6.53 14.67
CA GLY A 26 -4.74 6.47 13.21
C GLY A 26 -6.05 6.34 12.43
N TYR A 27 -7.17 6.01 13.08
CA TYR A 27 -8.49 5.95 12.41
C TYR A 27 -9.13 7.33 12.19
N GLY A 28 -8.57 8.42 12.74
CA GLY A 28 -9.02 9.79 12.55
C GLY A 28 -10.15 10.21 13.49
N TYR A 29 -10.18 11.49 13.84
CA TYR A 29 -11.25 12.11 14.63
C TYR A 29 -11.44 13.55 14.17
N ASP A 30 -12.53 14.17 14.61
CA ASP A 30 -12.84 15.57 14.31
C ASP A 30 -12.01 16.50 15.23
N SER A 31 -11.18 17.36 14.62
CA SER A 31 -10.28 18.25 15.34
C SER A 31 -11.03 19.36 16.11
N ASP A 32 -12.12 19.89 15.54
CA ASP A 32 -12.91 20.94 16.20
C ASP A 32 -13.58 20.36 17.45
N GLN A 33 -14.12 19.14 17.34
CA GLN A 33 -14.67 18.40 18.48
C GLN A 33 -13.61 18.08 19.54
N PHE A 34 -12.39 17.69 19.13
CA PHE A 34 -11.28 17.44 20.05
C PHE A 34 -10.92 18.70 20.84
N TRP A 35 -10.66 19.83 20.17
CA TRP A 35 -10.31 21.08 20.84
C TRP A 35 -11.45 21.64 21.70
N TYR A 36 -12.72 21.50 21.28
CA TYR A 36 -13.88 21.77 22.13
C TYR A 36 -13.86 20.90 23.41
N GLY A 37 -13.49 19.62 23.28
CA GLY A 37 -13.27 18.72 24.41
C GLY A 37 -12.20 19.22 25.39
N ILE A 38 -11.05 19.64 24.87
CA ILE A 38 -9.94 20.21 25.65
C ILE A 38 -10.36 21.51 26.35
N GLU A 39 -10.94 22.47 25.64
CA GLU A 39 -11.29 23.80 26.15
C GLU A 39 -12.43 23.75 27.18
N LYS A 40 -13.49 22.96 26.91
CA LYS A 40 -14.68 22.87 27.79
C LYS A 40 -14.45 21.99 29.01
N TYR A 41 -13.91 20.78 28.83
CA TYR A 41 -13.86 19.78 29.90
C TYR A 41 -12.50 19.71 30.61
N LYS A 42 -11.45 20.32 30.04
CA LYS A 42 -10.09 20.42 30.64
C LYS A 42 -9.61 19.06 31.20
N PRO A 43 -9.55 18.01 30.36
CA PRO A 43 -9.31 16.66 30.83
C PRO A 43 -7.92 16.52 31.45
N ALA A 44 -7.82 15.74 32.53
CA ALA A 44 -6.54 15.44 33.19
C ALA A 44 -5.68 14.49 32.34
N ALA A 45 -6.32 13.65 31.52
CA ALA A 45 -5.64 12.82 30.53
C ALA A 45 -6.41 12.69 29.21
N ILE A 46 -5.66 12.52 28.13
CA ILE A 46 -6.10 11.95 26.86
C ILE A 46 -5.68 10.48 26.85
N ILE A 47 -6.64 9.56 26.71
CA ILE A 47 -6.35 8.11 26.76
C ILE A 47 -6.98 7.40 25.56
N VAL A 48 -6.18 6.55 24.92
CA VAL A 48 -6.53 5.69 23.79
C VAL A 48 -5.86 4.34 23.99
N ASP A 49 -6.59 3.23 24.02
CA ASP A 49 -5.99 1.93 23.70
C ASP A 49 -6.14 1.70 22.17
N SER A 50 -5.21 0.96 21.57
CA SER A 50 -5.21 0.62 20.14
C SER A 50 -5.21 -0.88 19.90
N GLY A 51 -5.63 -1.65 20.92
CA GLY A 51 -5.58 -3.10 20.98
C GLY A 51 -6.64 -3.74 20.11
N SER A 52 -6.22 -4.70 19.27
CA SER A 52 -7.17 -5.39 18.40
C SER A 52 -6.61 -6.71 17.87
N THR A 53 -7.11 -7.84 18.38
CA THR A 53 -6.98 -9.13 17.68
C THR A 53 -7.91 -9.24 16.48
N ASP A 54 -8.73 -8.22 16.23
CA ASP A 54 -9.90 -8.28 15.35
C ASP A 54 -9.54 -8.47 13.87
N GLY A 55 -8.34 -7.98 13.49
CA GLY A 55 -7.73 -8.22 12.17
C GLY A 55 -7.02 -9.56 12.01
N GLY A 56 -7.10 -10.46 13.00
CA GLY A 56 -6.42 -11.76 13.00
C GLY A 56 -4.89 -11.67 13.16
N PRO A 57 -4.18 -12.82 13.04
CA PRO A 57 -2.77 -12.95 13.43
C PRO A 57 -1.76 -12.27 12.47
N TYR A 58 -2.22 -11.65 11.39
CA TYR A 58 -1.37 -11.15 10.30
C TYR A 58 -0.47 -9.96 10.72
N LYS A 59 -0.99 -9.02 11.50
CA LYS A 59 -0.27 -7.78 11.85
C LYS A 59 0.92 -8.05 12.76
N LEU A 60 0.69 -8.77 13.86
CA LEU A 60 1.73 -9.28 14.76
C LEU A 60 2.75 -10.13 13.99
N GLY A 61 2.29 -11.07 13.15
CA GLY A 61 3.17 -11.95 12.37
C GLY A 61 4.05 -11.23 11.33
N MET A 62 3.61 -10.09 10.84
CA MET A 62 4.38 -9.22 9.95
C MET A 62 5.15 -8.10 10.68
N GLY A 63 4.95 -7.94 11.99
CA GLY A 63 5.42 -6.79 12.76
C GLY A 63 5.01 -5.46 12.12
N LYS A 64 3.73 -5.33 11.70
CA LYS A 64 3.20 -4.16 10.97
C LYS A 64 2.18 -3.40 11.81
N MET A 65 2.29 -2.07 11.78
CA MET A 65 1.26 -1.16 12.27
C MET A 65 -0.11 -1.41 11.59
N THR A 66 -1.19 -1.16 12.32
CA THR A 66 -2.57 -1.20 11.81
C THR A 66 -2.84 -0.11 10.76
N CYS A 67 -2.36 1.11 11.00
CA CYS A 67 -2.48 2.26 10.09
C CYS A 67 -1.12 2.61 9.47
N GLY A 68 -1.12 3.43 8.41
CA GLY A 68 0.12 4.02 7.87
C GLY A 68 0.67 5.11 8.80
N ARG A 69 1.99 5.33 8.81
CA ARG A 69 2.68 6.30 9.69
C ARG A 69 2.02 7.70 9.68
N GLY A 70 1.67 8.21 8.49
CA GLY A 70 0.99 9.51 8.35
C GLY A 70 -0.36 9.60 9.05
N SER A 71 -1.10 8.50 9.19
CA SER A 71 -2.38 8.48 9.89
C SER A 71 -2.20 8.63 11.41
N TYR A 72 -1.15 8.04 11.99
CA TYR A 72 -0.80 8.27 13.39
C TYR A 72 -0.26 9.67 13.63
N ILE A 73 0.54 10.21 12.68
CA ILE A 73 1.06 11.59 12.76
C ILE A 73 -0.11 12.58 12.87
N ARG A 74 -1.05 12.54 11.92
CA ARG A 74 -2.28 13.36 11.92
C ARG A 74 -3.07 13.24 13.23
N ASP A 75 -3.18 12.05 13.79
CA ASP A 75 -3.96 11.81 15.02
C ASP A 75 -3.20 12.18 16.30
N LEU A 76 -1.87 12.19 16.27
CA LEU A 76 -1.03 12.56 17.42
C LEU A 76 -0.72 14.05 17.50
N GLU A 77 -0.64 14.77 16.37
CA GLU A 77 -0.33 16.21 16.35
C GLU A 77 -1.21 17.04 17.29
N PRO A 78 -2.56 16.91 17.31
CA PRO A 78 -3.40 17.63 18.28
C PRO A 78 -3.23 17.12 19.72
N ILE A 79 -3.04 15.81 19.91
CA ILE A 79 -2.85 15.19 21.24
C ILE A 79 -1.57 15.70 21.91
N LEU A 80 -0.47 15.77 21.14
CA LEU A 80 0.83 16.25 21.62
C LEU A 80 0.83 17.77 21.85
N ALA A 81 0.15 18.55 21.01
CA ALA A 81 -0.07 19.97 21.27
C ALA A 81 -0.87 20.18 22.57
N ALA A 82 -1.98 19.46 22.76
CA ALA A 82 -2.79 19.55 23.98
C ALA A 82 -1.99 19.13 25.23
N CYS A 83 -1.22 18.05 25.15
CA CYS A 83 -0.27 17.61 26.17
C CYS A 83 0.74 18.71 26.53
N PHE A 84 1.38 19.32 25.52
CA PHE A 84 2.42 20.31 25.75
C PHE A 84 1.89 21.61 26.35
N HIS A 85 0.79 22.16 25.82
CA HIS A 85 0.28 23.47 26.23
C HIS A 85 -0.59 23.42 27.49
N HIS A 86 -1.42 22.39 27.66
CA HIS A 86 -2.37 22.29 28.78
C HIS A 86 -1.88 21.36 29.90
N LYS A 87 -0.72 20.71 29.74
CA LYS A 87 -0.10 19.75 30.69
C LYS A 87 -0.99 18.54 31.01
N ILE A 88 -1.78 18.15 30.01
CA ILE A 88 -2.67 16.99 30.01
C ILE A 88 -1.84 15.73 29.77
N LYS A 89 -2.02 14.69 30.57
CA LYS A 89 -1.26 13.44 30.41
C LYS A 89 -1.78 12.62 29.23
N VAL A 90 -0.90 11.93 28.52
CA VAL A 90 -1.25 11.09 27.36
C VAL A 90 -0.92 9.64 27.68
N LEU A 91 -1.91 8.75 27.64
CA LEU A 91 -1.68 7.31 27.80
C LEU A 91 -2.17 6.59 26.54
N ILE A 92 -1.27 5.90 25.86
CA ILE A 92 -1.57 5.11 24.67
C ILE A 92 -1.24 3.65 24.96
N GLY A 93 -2.26 2.78 24.93
CA GLY A 93 -2.09 1.33 25.10
C GLY A 93 -2.12 0.56 23.79
N SER A 94 -1.54 -0.66 23.81
CA SER A 94 -1.48 -1.57 22.67
C SER A 94 -1.00 -0.88 21.38
N VAL A 95 0.00 0.00 21.50
CA VAL A 95 0.35 0.97 20.45
C VAL A 95 0.55 0.29 19.10
N GLY A 96 -0.08 0.85 18.07
CA GLY A 96 -0.01 0.33 16.70
C GLY A 96 -0.97 -0.82 16.34
N GLY A 97 -1.65 -1.44 17.31
CA GLY A 97 -2.49 -2.63 17.08
C GLY A 97 -2.15 -3.74 18.07
N ASP A 98 -1.09 -4.49 17.76
CA ASP A 98 -0.68 -5.67 18.52
C ASP A 98 0.27 -5.32 19.68
N GLY A 99 0.71 -4.06 19.80
CA GLY A 99 1.52 -3.58 20.94
C GLY A 99 2.88 -4.28 21.12
N SER A 100 3.49 -4.77 20.04
CA SER A 100 4.82 -5.39 20.11
C SER A 100 5.92 -4.38 20.44
N ARG A 101 7.08 -4.86 20.92
CA ARG A 101 8.31 -4.06 21.13
C ARG A 101 8.65 -3.17 19.93
N LYS A 102 8.40 -3.66 18.71
CA LYS A 102 8.62 -2.90 17.47
C LYS A 102 7.64 -1.73 17.33
N HIS A 103 6.36 -1.97 17.60
CA HIS A 103 5.34 -0.92 17.54
C HIS A 103 5.57 0.16 18.61
N VAL A 104 6.01 -0.22 19.81
CA VAL A 104 6.38 0.74 20.88
C VAL A 104 7.52 1.65 20.44
N ARG A 105 8.56 1.10 19.81
CA ARG A 105 9.70 1.88 19.29
C ARG A 105 9.29 2.83 18.17
N GLU A 106 8.57 2.34 17.16
CA GLU A 106 8.12 3.15 16.02
C GLU A 106 7.11 4.23 16.46
N MET A 107 6.26 3.97 17.46
CA MET A 107 5.37 4.98 18.02
C MET A 107 6.13 6.07 18.78
N ARG A 108 7.15 5.69 19.56
CA ARG A 108 8.06 6.65 20.24
C ARG A 108 8.83 7.51 19.23
N GLU A 109 9.23 6.94 18.10
CA GLU A 109 9.83 7.70 16.99
C GLU A 109 8.86 8.72 16.38
N ILE A 110 7.58 8.37 16.21
CA ILE A 110 6.55 9.34 15.73
C ILE A 110 6.37 10.49 16.73
N VAL A 111 6.36 10.20 18.04
CA VAL A 111 6.31 11.24 19.09
C VAL A 111 7.57 12.11 19.06
N ALA A 112 8.75 11.54 18.81
CA ALA A 112 10.00 12.28 18.68
C ALA A 112 10.03 13.18 17.43
N ASP A 113 9.60 12.67 16.27
CA ASP A 113 9.49 13.44 15.02
C ASP A 113 8.61 14.69 15.22
N ILE A 114 7.43 14.52 15.83
CA ILE A 114 6.50 15.63 16.08
C ILE A 114 7.06 16.59 17.13
N ALA A 115 7.61 16.08 18.24
CA ALA A 115 8.19 16.93 19.29
C ALA A 115 9.36 17.79 18.77
N GLN A 116 10.22 17.22 17.92
CA GLN A 116 11.30 17.95 17.27
C GLN A 116 10.79 19.01 16.30
N ARG A 117 9.76 18.69 15.50
CA ARG A 117 9.19 19.59 14.49
C ARG A 117 8.42 20.77 15.10
N GLU A 118 7.65 20.52 16.16
CA GLU A 118 6.80 21.52 16.82
C GLU A 118 7.47 22.27 17.98
N GLY A 119 8.75 22.01 18.25
CA GLY A 119 9.48 22.66 19.36
C GLY A 119 9.00 22.22 20.76
N TYR A 120 8.34 21.08 20.87
CA TYR A 120 7.84 20.57 22.16
C TYR A 120 8.93 19.82 22.94
N SER A 121 8.66 19.59 24.22
CA SER A 121 9.42 18.68 25.09
C SER A 121 8.47 17.91 25.99
N PHE A 122 8.76 16.62 26.18
CA PHE A 122 7.94 15.64 26.89
C PHE A 122 8.83 14.65 27.64
N LYS A 123 8.44 14.31 28.87
CA LYS A 123 8.93 13.10 29.52
C LYS A 123 8.09 11.90 29.06
N VAL A 124 8.70 10.94 28.39
CA VAL A 124 7.99 9.80 27.78
C VAL A 124 8.42 8.50 28.44
N ALA A 125 7.46 7.78 29.02
CA ALA A 125 7.66 6.39 29.46
C ALA A 125 7.19 5.42 28.37
N THR A 126 7.92 4.32 28.17
CA THR A 126 7.49 3.21 27.33
C THR A 126 7.41 1.93 28.15
N ILE A 127 6.35 1.15 27.98
CA ILE A 127 6.18 -0.14 28.66
C ILE A 127 6.23 -1.25 27.61
N ASP A 128 7.21 -2.15 27.71
CA ASP A 128 7.35 -3.27 26.78
C ASP A 128 6.47 -4.46 27.21
N ALA A 129 5.95 -5.18 26.21
CA ALA A 129 5.08 -6.34 26.36
C ALA A 129 5.66 -7.63 25.74
N ALA A 130 6.82 -7.56 25.06
CA ALA A 130 7.47 -8.72 24.48
C ALA A 130 7.97 -9.69 25.56
N MET A 131 7.59 -10.96 25.48
CA MET A 131 7.86 -11.97 26.51
C MET A 131 9.07 -12.85 26.20
N ASP A 132 9.81 -13.23 27.23
CA ASP A 132 10.93 -14.17 27.12
C ASP A 132 10.44 -15.61 26.94
N ARG A 133 11.12 -16.36 26.06
CA ARG A 133 10.71 -17.74 25.70
C ARG A 133 11.08 -18.76 26.76
N GLU A 134 12.18 -18.56 27.50
CA GLU A 134 12.57 -19.46 28.59
C GLU A 134 11.68 -19.27 29.82
N PHE A 135 11.26 -18.03 30.12
CA PHE A 135 10.20 -17.77 31.11
C PHE A 135 8.93 -18.56 30.79
N ILE A 136 8.43 -18.48 29.55
CA ILE A 136 7.22 -19.20 29.15
C ILE A 136 7.44 -20.72 29.26
N LYS A 137 8.57 -21.26 28.76
CA LYS A 137 8.88 -22.70 28.85
C LYS A 137 9.04 -23.19 30.30
N GLN A 138 9.58 -22.39 31.21
CA GLN A 138 9.61 -22.68 32.64
C GLN A 138 8.20 -22.68 33.28
N ARG A 139 7.32 -21.76 32.89
CA ARG A 139 5.92 -21.74 33.34
C ARG A 139 5.13 -22.95 32.79
N ILE A 140 5.38 -23.38 31.54
CA ILE A 140 4.83 -24.64 31.00
C ILE A 140 5.32 -25.84 31.82
N ALA A 141 6.63 -25.97 32.04
CA ALA A 141 7.24 -27.08 32.77
C ALA A 141 6.84 -27.15 34.25
N SER A 142 6.33 -26.05 34.82
CA SER A 142 5.79 -25.99 36.18
C SER A 142 4.24 -26.02 36.24
N HIS A 143 3.58 -26.34 35.12
CA HIS A 143 2.11 -26.40 34.97
C HIS A 143 1.38 -25.09 35.35
N ARG A 144 2.04 -23.95 35.13
CA ARG A 144 1.54 -22.59 35.43
C ARG A 144 1.09 -21.82 34.18
N VAL A 145 0.62 -22.56 33.18
CA VAL A 145 0.03 -22.04 31.94
C VAL A 145 -1.27 -22.77 31.65
N GLY A 146 -2.35 -22.03 31.41
CA GLY A 146 -3.68 -22.55 31.06
C GLY A 146 -4.21 -21.98 29.75
N PRO A 147 -5.22 -22.61 29.13
CA PRO A 147 -5.85 -22.11 27.90
C PRO A 147 -6.74 -20.89 28.17
N CYS A 148 -6.69 -19.86 27.31
CA CYS A 148 -7.58 -18.69 27.41
C CYS A 148 -8.82 -18.87 26.52
N GLY A 149 -9.74 -19.74 26.95
CA GLY A 149 -10.87 -20.21 26.13
C GLY A 149 -10.54 -21.54 25.43
N PRO A 150 -11.29 -21.97 24.41
CA PRO A 150 -11.09 -23.27 23.76
C PRO A 150 -9.89 -23.27 22.80
N VAL A 151 -8.69 -23.41 23.36
CA VAL A 151 -7.40 -23.55 22.66
C VAL A 151 -6.62 -24.76 23.18
N GLU A 152 -5.83 -25.38 22.30
CA GLU A 152 -4.96 -26.52 22.64
C GLU A 152 -3.92 -26.17 23.73
N PRO A 153 -3.46 -27.13 24.55
CA PRO A 153 -2.40 -26.91 25.55
C PRO A 153 -1.09 -26.38 24.93
N LEU A 154 -0.46 -25.39 25.58
CA LEU A 154 0.77 -24.79 25.06
C LEU A 154 1.97 -25.72 25.24
N THR A 155 2.72 -25.96 24.16
CA THR A 155 3.96 -26.75 24.16
C THR A 155 5.20 -25.86 23.96
N ALA A 156 6.36 -26.32 24.44
CA ALA A 156 7.64 -25.63 24.23
C ALA A 156 7.95 -25.39 22.74
N ASP A 157 7.74 -26.40 21.90
CA ASP A 157 7.92 -26.32 20.44
C ASP A 157 7.05 -25.21 19.81
N THR A 158 5.87 -24.93 20.38
CA THR A 158 4.98 -23.86 19.92
C THR A 158 5.50 -22.47 20.31
N VAL A 159 6.13 -22.35 21.49
CA VAL A 159 6.83 -21.14 21.94
C VAL A 159 8.06 -20.87 21.08
N ASP A 160 8.84 -21.89 20.77
CA ASP A 160 10.04 -21.76 19.92
C ASP A 160 9.68 -21.56 18.44
N GLY A 161 8.56 -22.11 17.98
CA GLY A 161 7.97 -21.89 16.64
C GLY A 161 7.17 -20.59 16.46
N ALA A 162 7.10 -19.72 17.47
CA ALA A 162 6.44 -18.42 17.36
C ALA A 162 7.35 -17.38 16.66
N VAL A 163 6.74 -16.48 15.89
CA VAL A 163 7.42 -15.34 15.23
C VAL A 163 7.65 -14.20 16.23
N ASP A 164 6.58 -13.81 16.93
CA ASP A 164 6.58 -12.82 18.01
C ASP A 164 5.61 -13.28 19.11
N ILE A 165 5.86 -12.88 20.36
CA ILE A 165 5.04 -13.20 21.54
C ILE A 165 4.94 -11.97 22.43
N VAL A 166 3.70 -11.52 22.68
CA VAL A 166 3.38 -10.42 23.59
C VAL A 166 2.50 -10.91 24.74
N ALA A 167 2.64 -10.30 25.91
CA ALA A 167 1.72 -10.47 27.02
C ALA A 167 0.76 -9.28 27.14
N GLN A 168 -0.53 -9.57 27.28
CA GLN A 168 -1.56 -8.58 27.54
C GLN A 168 -1.47 -8.10 29.01
N MET A 169 -0.92 -6.90 29.21
CA MET A 169 -0.62 -6.36 30.55
C MET A 169 -1.84 -5.79 31.29
N GLY A 170 -1.76 -5.72 32.63
CA GLY A 170 -2.77 -5.10 33.49
C GLY A 170 -2.59 -3.59 33.68
N ALA A 171 -3.26 -3.03 34.69
CA ALA A 171 -3.12 -1.62 35.08
C ALA A 171 -1.80 -1.36 35.84
N GLU A 172 -1.18 -2.43 36.36
CA GLU A 172 -0.07 -2.38 37.30
C GLU A 172 1.23 -1.82 36.73
N PRO A 173 1.65 -2.12 35.47
CA PRO A 173 2.80 -1.45 34.84
C PRO A 173 2.54 0.03 34.56
N TYR A 174 1.31 0.41 34.22
CA TYR A 174 0.93 1.82 34.04
C TYR A 174 0.94 2.59 35.38
N LEU A 175 0.43 1.99 36.46
CA LEU A 175 0.52 2.53 37.82
C LEU A 175 1.97 2.69 38.28
N GLU A 176 2.87 1.79 37.87
CA GLU A 176 4.30 1.89 38.15
C GLU A 176 4.96 3.00 37.31
N ALA A 177 4.66 3.08 36.00
CA ALA A 177 5.16 4.12 35.11
C ALA A 177 4.73 5.53 35.52
N LEU A 178 3.47 5.70 35.97
CA LEU A 178 2.93 6.98 36.46
C LEU A 178 3.74 7.58 37.62
N LYS A 179 4.45 6.76 38.43
CA LYS A 179 5.30 7.26 39.52
C LYS A 179 6.46 8.12 39.05
N SER A 180 6.95 7.94 37.82
CA SER A 180 8.01 8.80 37.27
C SER A 180 7.49 10.18 36.81
N ASN A 181 6.16 10.41 36.91
CA ASN A 181 5.43 11.54 36.38
C ASN A 181 5.75 11.84 34.90
N PRO A 182 5.66 10.85 33.99
CA PRO A 182 5.82 11.08 32.56
C PRO A 182 4.65 11.90 32.03
N ASP A 183 4.85 12.67 30.97
CA ASP A 183 3.80 13.36 30.24
C ASP A 183 3.06 12.41 29.29
N ILE A 184 3.79 11.45 28.72
CA ILE A 184 3.30 10.47 27.76
C ILE A 184 3.69 9.06 28.23
N ILE A 185 2.75 8.11 28.21
CA ILE A 185 3.02 6.68 28.38
C ILE A 185 2.63 5.93 27.10
N LEU A 186 3.59 5.23 26.50
CA LEU A 186 3.40 4.37 25.33
C LEU A 186 3.55 2.90 25.75
N GLY A 187 2.42 2.25 26.01
CA GLY A 187 2.39 0.83 26.38
C GLY A 187 2.29 -0.08 25.16
N GLY A 188 3.01 -1.21 25.24
CA GLY A 188 2.81 -2.38 24.39
C GLY A 188 1.46 -3.04 24.62
N ARG A 189 1.34 -4.35 24.33
CA ARG A 189 0.06 -5.05 24.38
C ARG A 189 -0.58 -4.96 25.77
N SER A 190 -1.74 -4.32 25.83
CA SER A 190 -2.47 -4.04 27.06
C SER A 190 -3.80 -4.75 27.09
N TYR A 191 -4.31 -5.07 28.27
CA TYR A 191 -5.73 -5.30 28.42
C TYR A 191 -6.41 -3.97 28.13
N ASP A 192 -7.33 -3.95 27.19
CA ASP A 192 -7.74 -2.73 26.50
C ASP A 192 -8.28 -1.61 27.47
N PRO A 193 -8.93 -1.92 28.61
CA PRO A 193 -9.25 -0.95 29.67
C PRO A 193 -8.07 -0.45 30.55
N ALA A 194 -6.91 -1.10 30.52
CA ALA A 194 -5.84 -0.95 31.51
C ALA A 194 -5.25 0.47 31.64
N PRO A 195 -4.92 1.22 30.57
CA PRO A 195 -4.42 2.59 30.73
C PRO A 195 -5.47 3.52 31.39
N PHE A 196 -6.75 3.32 31.07
CA PHE A 196 -7.87 4.03 31.70
C PHE A 196 -8.01 3.69 33.18
N ALA A 197 -7.96 2.39 33.49
CA ALA A 197 -8.11 1.91 34.86
C ALA A 197 -6.94 2.38 35.75
N ALA A 198 -5.70 2.27 35.25
CA ALA A 198 -4.50 2.73 35.93
C ALA A 198 -4.53 4.23 36.25
N PHE A 199 -4.82 5.07 35.26
CA PHE A 199 -4.91 6.51 35.48
C PHE A 199 -6.01 6.86 36.50
N SER A 200 -7.16 6.19 36.42
CA SER A 200 -8.29 6.45 37.33
C SER A 200 -8.01 6.02 38.77
N ILE A 201 -7.40 4.84 38.95
CA ILE A 201 -7.00 4.33 40.28
C ILE A 201 -5.93 5.23 40.91
N ALA A 202 -4.98 5.75 40.11
CA ALA A 202 -3.99 6.73 40.59
C ALA A 202 -4.60 8.05 41.09
N HIS A 203 -5.83 8.37 40.66
CA HIS A 203 -6.62 9.54 41.11
C HIS A 203 -7.73 9.15 42.12
N GLY A 204 -7.64 7.97 42.75
CA GLY A 204 -8.51 7.58 43.87
C GLY A 204 -9.91 7.08 43.50
N VAL A 205 -10.16 6.80 42.22
CA VAL A 205 -11.36 6.11 41.73
C VAL A 205 -11.33 4.63 42.16
N LEU A 206 -12.46 4.07 42.59
CA LEU A 206 -12.53 2.65 42.96
C LEU A 206 -12.25 1.73 41.75
N PRO A 207 -11.49 0.63 41.90
CA PRO A 207 -11.09 -0.23 40.80
C PRO A 207 -12.26 -0.72 39.93
N GLU A 208 -13.38 -1.10 40.54
CA GLU A 208 -14.63 -1.48 39.86
C GLU A 208 -15.15 -0.41 38.89
N ILE A 209 -15.09 0.85 39.28
CA ILE A 209 -15.53 2.01 38.47
C ILE A 209 -14.50 2.31 37.39
N ALA A 210 -13.21 2.25 37.74
CA ALA A 210 -12.09 2.45 36.84
C ALA A 210 -12.07 1.41 35.69
N TRP A 211 -12.27 0.13 36.01
CA TRP A 211 -12.35 -0.97 35.03
C TRP A 211 -13.63 -0.90 34.18
N HIS A 212 -14.78 -0.56 34.77
CA HIS A 212 -16.03 -0.42 34.01
C HIS A 212 -15.98 0.78 33.06
N MET A 213 -15.48 1.92 33.51
CA MET A 213 -15.24 3.11 32.69
C MET A 213 -14.29 2.80 31.54
N GLY A 214 -13.14 2.15 31.83
CA GLY A 214 -12.17 1.75 30.82
C GLY A 214 -12.77 0.85 29.74
N LYS A 215 -13.59 -0.15 30.12
CA LYS A 215 -14.25 -1.07 29.16
C LYS A 215 -15.21 -0.38 28.19
N ILE A 216 -15.68 0.83 28.49
CA ILE A 216 -16.52 1.61 27.56
C ILE A 216 -15.66 2.63 26.81
N MET A 217 -14.70 3.26 27.48
CA MET A 217 -13.83 4.29 26.92
C MET A 217 -12.73 3.75 25.98
N GLU A 218 -12.33 2.48 26.08
CA GLU A 218 -11.45 1.81 25.10
C GLU A 218 -11.97 1.97 23.66
N CYS A 219 -13.31 1.97 23.50
CA CYS A 219 -14.00 2.16 22.24
C CYS A 219 -14.55 3.60 22.04
N GLY A 220 -14.19 4.55 22.89
CA GLY A 220 -14.57 5.96 22.80
C GLY A 220 -16.06 6.21 22.50
N GLY A 221 -16.33 7.02 21.47
CA GLY A 221 -17.67 7.43 21.05
C GLY A 221 -18.56 6.35 20.42
N ILE A 222 -18.08 5.11 20.28
CA ILE A 222 -18.84 4.02 19.64
C ILE A 222 -20.12 3.66 20.42
N CYS A 223 -20.19 3.99 21.71
CA CYS A 223 -21.37 3.81 22.57
C CYS A 223 -22.45 4.90 22.43
N ALA A 224 -22.22 5.95 21.63
CA ALA A 224 -23.18 7.02 21.41
C ALA A 224 -24.27 6.66 20.38
N VAL A 225 -25.37 7.43 20.38
CA VAL A 225 -26.44 7.39 19.38
C VAL A 225 -26.65 8.81 18.81
N PRO A 226 -26.46 9.05 17.49
CA PRO A 226 -25.82 8.18 16.50
C PRO A 226 -24.40 7.75 16.92
N LYS A 227 -23.86 6.70 16.28
CA LYS A 227 -22.53 6.17 16.61
C LYS A 227 -21.44 7.20 16.32
N GLY A 228 -20.73 7.62 17.37
CA GLY A 228 -19.69 8.64 17.31
C GLY A 228 -18.26 8.14 17.34
N ARG A 229 -17.33 9.06 17.65
CA ARG A 229 -15.88 8.80 17.80
C ARG A 229 -15.30 9.33 19.11
N SER A 230 -15.59 10.59 19.44
CA SER A 230 -14.91 11.30 20.54
C SER A 230 -15.79 11.40 21.79
N MET A 231 -15.25 11.04 22.95
CA MET A 231 -15.98 10.88 24.21
C MET A 231 -15.25 11.53 25.38
N ILE A 232 -16.00 12.10 26.33
CA ILE A 232 -15.54 12.49 27.66
C ILE A 232 -16.11 11.50 28.68
N ALA A 233 -15.24 11.00 29.57
CA ALA A 233 -15.65 10.44 30.85
C ALA A 233 -15.37 11.45 31.97
N THR A 234 -16.38 11.78 32.77
CA THR A 234 -16.26 12.56 34.02
C THR A 234 -16.28 11.59 35.20
N LEU A 235 -15.23 11.56 36.02
CA LEU A 235 -15.01 10.54 37.04
C LEU A 235 -15.18 11.05 38.47
N ARG A 236 -15.68 10.16 39.32
CA ARG A 236 -15.81 10.29 40.78
C ARG A 236 -15.31 8.99 41.41
N ARG A 237 -15.28 8.94 42.75
CA ARG A 237 -14.85 7.74 43.49
C ARG A 237 -15.67 6.49 43.16
N ASP A 238 -16.98 6.63 43.00
CA ASP A 238 -17.99 5.55 42.96
C ASP A 238 -18.82 5.50 41.65
N SER A 239 -18.55 6.40 40.71
CA SER A 239 -19.39 6.62 39.53
C SER A 239 -18.65 7.38 38.42
N PHE A 240 -19.12 7.25 37.18
CA PHE A 240 -18.63 8.04 36.04
C PHE A 240 -19.76 8.45 35.10
N ASP A 241 -19.59 9.56 34.38
CA ASP A 241 -20.54 10.06 33.38
C ASP A 241 -19.92 10.06 31.99
N LEU A 242 -20.64 9.59 30.97
CA LEU A 242 -20.21 9.61 29.57
C LEU A 242 -20.94 10.68 28.77
N THR A 243 -20.19 11.55 28.09
CA THR A 243 -20.72 12.62 27.23
C THR A 243 -19.97 12.66 25.89
N PRO A 244 -20.63 12.40 24.74
CA PRO A 244 -20.01 12.52 23.43
C PRO A 244 -19.77 14.00 23.05
N LEU A 245 -18.74 14.25 22.26
CA LEU A 245 -18.34 15.63 21.90
C LEU A 245 -19.18 16.21 20.75
N ALA A 246 -19.48 15.46 19.69
CA ALA A 246 -20.31 15.95 18.58
C ALA A 246 -21.70 16.43 19.06
N PRO A 247 -22.25 17.54 18.52
CA PRO A 247 -23.50 18.13 19.03
C PRO A 247 -24.72 17.20 18.84
N ALA A 248 -24.75 16.45 17.73
CA ALA A 248 -25.88 15.59 17.37
C ALA A 248 -25.96 14.26 18.15
N GLU A 249 -24.90 13.87 18.87
CA GLU A 249 -24.76 12.58 19.54
C GLU A 249 -25.20 12.60 21.00
N ARG A 250 -25.72 11.48 21.52
CA ARG A 250 -26.01 11.28 22.96
C ARG A 250 -25.59 9.89 23.46
N CYS A 251 -25.16 9.81 24.71
CA CYS A 251 -25.14 8.55 25.46
C CYS A 251 -26.51 8.31 26.11
N THR A 252 -27.02 7.10 25.99
CA THR A 252 -28.28 6.66 26.62
C THR A 252 -28.01 5.46 27.53
N PRO A 253 -28.86 5.18 28.53
CA PRO A 253 -28.73 3.97 29.36
C PRO A 253 -28.57 2.69 28.55
N LEU A 254 -29.41 2.51 27.52
CA LEU A 254 -29.31 1.34 26.63
C LEU A 254 -27.99 1.31 25.85
N SER A 255 -27.55 2.43 25.26
CA SER A 255 -26.38 2.43 24.38
C SER A 255 -25.06 2.27 25.14
N VAL A 256 -24.99 2.76 26.39
CA VAL A 256 -23.85 2.58 27.29
C VAL A 256 -23.82 1.15 27.88
N ALA A 257 -24.98 0.60 28.27
CA ALA A 257 -25.08 -0.80 28.69
C ALA A 257 -24.76 -1.77 27.54
N ALA A 258 -25.23 -1.47 26.32
CA ALA A 258 -24.93 -2.23 25.10
C ALA A 258 -23.44 -2.25 24.74
N HIS A 259 -22.67 -1.28 25.20
CA HIS A 259 -21.23 -1.24 24.99
C HIS A 259 -20.44 -1.91 26.13
N THR A 260 -20.98 -1.95 27.35
CA THR A 260 -20.38 -2.71 28.46
C THR A 260 -20.23 -4.21 28.10
N LEU A 261 -21.27 -4.81 27.50
CA LEU A 261 -21.33 -6.23 27.12
C LEU A 261 -20.74 -6.56 25.74
N TYR A 262 -20.14 -5.58 25.06
CA TYR A 262 -19.56 -5.72 23.71
C TYR A 262 -18.21 -6.47 23.75
N GLU A 263 -18.06 -7.45 22.84
CA GLU A 263 -16.84 -8.29 22.69
C GLU A 263 -16.44 -9.08 23.95
N LYS A 264 -17.43 -9.68 24.64
CA LYS A 264 -17.23 -10.53 25.83
C LYS A 264 -18.13 -11.77 25.78
N THR A 265 -17.68 -12.85 26.42
CA THR A 265 -18.37 -14.16 26.51
C THR A 265 -19.64 -14.11 27.37
N ARG A 266 -19.70 -13.12 28.26
CA ARG A 266 -20.73 -12.93 29.28
C ARG A 266 -21.05 -11.45 29.45
N PRO A 267 -22.26 -11.08 29.91
CA PRO A 267 -22.61 -9.69 30.21
C PRO A 267 -22.39 -9.31 31.69
N ASP A 268 -22.31 -10.30 32.58
CA ASP A 268 -22.38 -10.17 34.04
C ASP A 268 -21.01 -10.33 34.75
N ARG A 269 -20.06 -11.02 34.10
CA ARG A 269 -18.71 -11.31 34.59
C ARG A 269 -17.71 -11.07 33.47
N LEU A 270 -16.88 -10.03 33.58
CA LEU A 270 -15.82 -9.72 32.62
C LEU A 270 -14.45 -10.00 33.27
N PRO A 271 -13.82 -11.16 33.00
CA PRO A 271 -12.47 -11.45 33.51
C PRO A 271 -11.42 -10.59 32.81
N GLY A 272 -10.35 -10.28 33.53
CA GLY A 272 -9.15 -9.61 33.04
C GLY A 272 -7.97 -9.80 33.99
N PRO A 273 -6.82 -9.14 33.75
CA PRO A 273 -5.68 -9.20 34.65
C PRO A 273 -6.06 -8.73 36.07
N GLY A 274 -5.68 -9.53 37.07
CA GLY A 274 -5.93 -9.25 38.49
C GLY A 274 -7.35 -9.50 39.03
N GLY A 275 -8.33 -9.87 38.19
CA GLY A 275 -9.67 -10.18 38.69
C GLY A 275 -10.81 -10.17 37.66
N VAL A 276 -12.03 -10.17 38.19
CA VAL A 276 -13.28 -10.17 37.41
C VAL A 276 -14.11 -8.93 37.75
N LEU A 277 -14.47 -8.17 36.72
CA LEU A 277 -15.46 -7.10 36.84
C LEU A 277 -16.86 -7.72 36.87
N VAL A 278 -17.63 -7.39 37.92
CA VAL A 278 -18.95 -7.95 38.20
C VAL A 278 -20.02 -6.87 38.08
N LEU A 279 -21.04 -7.16 37.27
CA LEU A 279 -21.97 -6.16 36.74
C LEU A 279 -23.44 -6.38 37.14
N ASP A 280 -23.73 -7.32 38.04
CA ASP A 280 -25.10 -7.64 38.49
C ASP A 280 -25.90 -6.42 38.97
N ASN A 281 -25.21 -5.50 39.65
CA ASN A 281 -25.78 -4.29 40.26
C ASN A 281 -25.45 -3.01 39.45
N ALA A 282 -24.93 -3.14 38.23
CA ALA A 282 -24.57 -2.01 37.39
C ALA A 282 -25.83 -1.19 37.03
N LYS A 283 -25.73 0.13 37.19
CA LYS A 283 -26.80 1.08 36.87
C LYS A 283 -26.38 2.01 35.75
N TYR A 284 -27.34 2.37 34.91
CA TYR A 284 -27.18 3.28 33.78
C TYR A 284 -28.28 4.34 33.85
N GLU A 285 -27.93 5.58 34.17
CA GLU A 285 -28.87 6.64 34.54
C GLU A 285 -28.73 7.86 33.62
N GLN A 286 -29.80 8.27 32.93
CA GLN A 286 -29.78 9.43 32.04
C GLN A 286 -29.75 10.73 32.87
N LEU A 287 -28.62 11.45 32.88
CA LEU A 287 -28.48 12.72 33.62
C LEU A 287 -28.98 13.92 32.83
N THR A 288 -28.64 13.96 31.55
CA THR A 288 -29.03 15.01 30.60
C THR A 288 -29.47 14.33 29.30
N PRO A 289 -30.12 15.04 28.36
CA PRO A 289 -30.42 14.48 27.04
C PRO A 289 -29.21 13.99 26.23
N LYS A 290 -27.97 14.32 26.65
CA LYS A 290 -26.69 13.95 26.04
C LYS A 290 -25.85 12.97 26.89
N THR A 291 -25.99 13.00 28.21
CA THR A 291 -25.07 12.39 29.19
C THR A 291 -25.72 11.26 29.98
N CYS A 292 -25.01 10.15 30.14
CA CYS A 292 -25.43 8.99 30.95
C CYS A 292 -24.40 8.72 32.07
N ARG A 293 -24.88 8.52 33.30
CA ARG A 293 -24.10 8.07 34.46
C ARG A 293 -24.06 6.55 34.53
N VAL A 294 -22.97 6.02 35.06
CA VAL A 294 -22.75 4.61 35.35
C VAL A 294 -22.22 4.45 36.79
N SER A 295 -22.73 3.45 37.51
CA SER A 295 -22.31 3.10 38.89
C SER A 295 -22.65 1.64 39.22
N GLY A 296 -22.23 1.15 40.40
CA GLY A 296 -22.72 -0.12 40.97
C GLY A 296 -22.02 -1.40 40.53
N ALA A 297 -20.96 -1.31 39.72
CA ALA A 297 -20.05 -2.43 39.47
C ALA A 297 -19.29 -2.86 40.74
N ARG A 298 -18.72 -4.07 40.73
CA ARG A 298 -17.79 -4.59 41.77
C ARG A 298 -16.60 -5.27 41.10
N PHE A 299 -15.43 -5.31 41.74
CA PHE A 299 -14.24 -5.99 41.21
C PHE A 299 -13.80 -7.11 42.16
N GLU A 300 -14.02 -8.35 41.74
CA GLU A 300 -13.66 -9.55 42.50
C GLU A 300 -12.26 -9.99 42.08
N ARG A 301 -11.25 -9.70 42.92
CA ARG A 301 -9.85 -10.01 42.63
C ARG A 301 -9.60 -11.52 42.57
N SER A 302 -8.73 -11.94 41.66
CA SER A 302 -8.26 -13.33 41.59
C SER A 302 -7.24 -13.63 42.70
N THR A 303 -7.19 -14.88 43.17
CA THR A 303 -6.19 -15.34 44.15
C THR A 303 -4.80 -15.50 43.54
N THR A 304 -4.75 -15.83 42.25
CA THR A 304 -3.55 -15.89 41.42
C THR A 304 -3.66 -14.79 40.39
N TYR A 305 -2.62 -13.97 40.21
CA TYR A 305 -2.61 -12.98 39.14
C TYR A 305 -2.28 -13.68 37.81
N GLN A 306 -3.00 -13.36 36.74
CA GLN A 306 -2.78 -13.94 35.42
C GLN A 306 -2.63 -12.87 34.34
N ILE A 307 -1.75 -13.13 33.39
CA ILE A 307 -1.59 -12.39 32.13
C ILE A 307 -1.88 -13.30 30.94
N LYS A 308 -2.31 -12.74 29.81
CA LYS A 308 -2.63 -13.51 28.60
C LYS A 308 -1.51 -13.35 27.56
N LEU A 309 -0.87 -14.45 27.18
CA LEU A 309 0.04 -14.49 26.03
C LEU A 309 -0.75 -14.47 24.73
N GLU A 310 -0.37 -13.62 23.79
CA GLU A 310 -0.77 -13.65 22.39
C GLU A 310 0.48 -13.84 21.53
N GLY A 311 0.46 -14.79 20.60
CA GLY A 311 1.62 -15.12 19.77
C GLY A 311 1.22 -15.92 18.53
N VAL A 312 2.06 -15.85 17.49
CA VAL A 312 1.69 -16.27 16.13
C VAL A 312 2.80 -17.05 15.42
N THR A 313 2.40 -17.99 14.56
CA THR A 313 3.31 -18.81 13.75
C THR A 313 2.97 -18.66 12.27
N LYS A 314 3.98 -18.47 11.42
CA LYS A 314 3.84 -18.41 9.96
C LYS A 314 3.53 -19.81 9.41
N LEU A 315 2.49 -19.93 8.59
CA LEU A 315 2.09 -21.19 7.94
C LEU A 315 2.66 -21.34 6.52
N GLY A 316 2.87 -20.23 5.81
CA GLY A 316 3.28 -20.24 4.40
C GLY A 316 2.94 -18.94 3.69
N TYR A 317 2.57 -19.05 2.42
CA TYR A 317 2.10 -17.98 1.54
C TYR A 317 0.73 -18.34 0.97
N ARG A 318 -0.10 -17.34 0.71
CA ARG A 318 -1.45 -17.49 0.16
C ARG A 318 -1.57 -16.86 -1.22
N THR A 319 -2.20 -17.58 -2.14
CA THR A 319 -2.70 -17.06 -3.41
C THR A 319 -4.21 -17.29 -3.44
N ILE A 320 -4.97 -16.30 -3.93
CA ILE A 320 -6.42 -16.40 -4.11
C ILE A 320 -6.80 -16.28 -5.59
N PHE A 321 -8.00 -16.73 -5.93
CA PHE A 321 -8.67 -16.40 -7.20
C PHE A 321 -10.17 -16.28 -6.95
N ILE A 322 -10.88 -15.48 -7.75
CA ILE A 322 -12.32 -15.30 -7.61
C ILE A 322 -13.03 -15.32 -8.97
N GLY A 323 -14.26 -15.83 -9.02
CA GLY A 323 -15.10 -15.79 -10.21
C GLY A 323 -16.51 -16.31 -10.00
N GLY A 324 -17.42 -15.86 -10.86
CA GLY A 324 -18.83 -16.19 -10.82
C GLY A 324 -19.20 -17.46 -11.60
N ILE A 325 -20.26 -18.14 -11.15
CA ILE A 325 -20.94 -19.23 -11.86
C ILE A 325 -22.45 -18.94 -11.82
N ARG A 326 -23.11 -19.10 -12.96
CA ARG A 326 -24.55 -18.78 -13.17
C ARG A 326 -25.28 -19.82 -14.04
N ASP A 327 -24.63 -20.97 -14.24
CA ASP A 327 -25.20 -22.13 -14.92
C ASP A 327 -25.89 -22.99 -13.85
N ASP A 328 -27.21 -23.16 -13.94
CA ASP A 328 -28.01 -23.83 -12.91
C ASP A 328 -27.74 -25.33 -12.82
N ILE A 329 -27.43 -25.96 -13.96
CA ILE A 329 -26.98 -27.36 -14.03
C ILE A 329 -25.68 -27.53 -13.24
N LEU A 330 -24.70 -26.63 -13.40
CA LEU A 330 -23.45 -26.65 -12.63
C LEU A 330 -23.64 -26.27 -11.16
N ILE A 331 -24.47 -25.26 -10.85
CA ILE A 331 -24.73 -24.84 -9.45
C ILE A 331 -25.35 -25.99 -8.65
N SER A 332 -26.28 -26.75 -9.24
CA SER A 332 -26.94 -27.88 -8.57
C SER A 332 -25.99 -28.98 -8.07
N GLN A 333 -24.81 -29.10 -8.69
CA GLN A 333 -23.80 -30.14 -8.43
C GLN A 333 -22.44 -29.56 -7.99
N ILE A 334 -22.40 -28.30 -7.54
CA ILE A 334 -21.14 -27.55 -7.36
C ILE A 334 -20.17 -28.20 -6.37
N ASP A 335 -20.66 -28.85 -5.31
CA ASP A 335 -19.79 -29.47 -4.29
C ASP A 335 -19.05 -30.69 -4.88
N GLU A 336 -19.76 -31.56 -5.60
CA GLU A 336 -19.16 -32.71 -6.30
C GLU A 336 -18.23 -32.28 -7.44
N PHE A 337 -18.58 -31.19 -8.14
CA PHE A 337 -17.73 -30.59 -9.17
C PHE A 337 -16.40 -30.08 -8.58
N LEU A 338 -16.45 -29.28 -7.51
CA LEU A 338 -15.27 -28.74 -6.85
C LEU A 338 -14.41 -29.85 -6.23
N GLU A 339 -15.02 -30.92 -5.72
CA GLU A 339 -14.30 -32.08 -5.20
C GLU A 339 -13.64 -32.92 -6.31
N ARG A 340 -14.25 -33.01 -7.52
CA ARG A 340 -13.58 -33.56 -8.71
C ARG A 340 -12.38 -32.71 -9.15
N VAL A 341 -12.49 -31.37 -9.06
CA VAL A 341 -11.34 -30.48 -9.30
C VAL A 341 -10.25 -30.69 -8.26
N ARG A 342 -10.59 -30.68 -6.96
CA ARG A 342 -9.62 -30.92 -5.87
C ARG A 342 -8.81 -32.18 -6.11
N LYS A 343 -9.48 -33.31 -6.39
CA LYS A 343 -8.82 -34.60 -6.65
C LYS A 343 -7.90 -34.57 -7.87
N TYR A 344 -8.24 -33.83 -8.92
CA TYR A 344 -7.35 -33.64 -10.06
C TYR A 344 -6.11 -32.80 -9.70
N THR A 345 -6.29 -31.68 -8.99
CA THR A 345 -5.17 -30.85 -8.52
C THR A 345 -4.28 -31.64 -7.55
N GLN A 346 -4.83 -32.45 -6.63
CA GLN A 346 -4.07 -33.35 -5.76
C GLN A 346 -3.25 -34.41 -6.52
N ASN A 347 -3.71 -34.88 -7.68
CA ASN A 347 -2.93 -35.80 -8.53
C ASN A 347 -1.74 -35.11 -9.21
N LEU A 348 -1.78 -33.79 -9.40
CA LEU A 348 -0.69 -32.99 -9.97
C LEU A 348 0.25 -32.41 -8.90
N PHE A 349 -0.26 -32.16 -7.69
CA PHE A 349 0.46 -31.64 -6.54
C PHE A 349 0.23 -32.58 -5.34
N PRO A 350 0.96 -33.72 -5.26
CA PRO A 350 0.71 -34.75 -4.26
C PRO A 350 0.85 -34.29 -2.81
N GLU A 351 1.47 -33.15 -2.54
CA GLU A 351 1.56 -32.50 -1.22
C GLU A 351 0.26 -31.82 -0.76
N LEU A 352 -0.68 -31.58 -1.68
CA LEU A 352 -1.88 -30.80 -1.42
C LEU A 352 -2.84 -31.51 -0.45
N ASP A 353 -3.31 -30.75 0.53
CA ASP A 353 -4.19 -31.17 1.64
C ASP A 353 -3.61 -32.27 2.56
N LYS A 354 -2.31 -32.62 2.42
CA LYS A 354 -1.62 -33.56 3.34
C LYS A 354 -1.20 -32.94 4.67
N SER A 355 -1.17 -31.60 4.77
CA SER A 355 -0.81 -30.87 5.99
C SER A 355 -1.33 -29.44 5.96
N ASP A 356 -1.37 -28.77 7.11
CA ASP A 356 -1.79 -27.36 7.21
C ASP A 356 -0.91 -26.36 6.44
N SER A 357 0.30 -26.75 6.04
CA SER A 357 1.20 -25.91 5.25
C SER A 357 0.92 -25.96 3.74
N CYS A 358 0.10 -26.90 3.24
CA CYS A 358 -0.28 -26.97 1.83
C CYS A 358 -1.77 -27.37 1.68
N ARG A 359 -2.67 -26.41 1.43
CA ARG A 359 -4.13 -26.61 1.41
C ARG A 359 -4.82 -25.79 0.33
N LEU A 360 -5.90 -26.35 -0.24
CA LEU A 360 -6.82 -25.68 -1.18
C LEU A 360 -8.22 -25.58 -0.55
N ILE A 361 -8.82 -24.40 -0.56
CA ILE A 361 -10.12 -24.12 0.06
C ILE A 361 -11.02 -23.35 -0.91
N TYR A 362 -12.32 -23.68 -0.89
CA TYR A 362 -13.34 -23.01 -1.69
C TYR A 362 -14.37 -22.34 -0.78
N HIS A 363 -14.57 -21.04 -0.98
CA HIS A 363 -15.60 -20.25 -0.32
C HIS A 363 -16.71 -19.95 -1.35
N VAL A 364 -17.88 -20.56 -1.16
CA VAL A 364 -18.99 -20.54 -2.13
C VAL A 364 -20.02 -19.48 -1.73
N TYR A 365 -19.75 -18.23 -2.08
CA TYR A 365 -20.68 -17.11 -1.87
C TYR A 365 -21.94 -17.31 -2.71
N GLY A 366 -23.09 -16.98 -2.14
CA GLY A 366 -24.42 -17.34 -2.67
C GLY A 366 -24.98 -18.65 -2.12
N LYS A 367 -24.13 -19.58 -1.62
CA LYS A 367 -24.54 -20.84 -0.97
C LYS A 367 -24.26 -20.85 0.53
N ASN A 368 -22.98 -20.89 0.93
CA ASN A 368 -22.57 -20.92 2.34
C ASN A 368 -21.26 -20.16 2.64
N GLY A 369 -20.86 -19.24 1.76
CA GLY A 369 -19.58 -18.53 1.82
C GLY A 369 -19.32 -17.74 3.10
N VAL A 370 -20.37 -17.37 3.86
CA VAL A 370 -20.27 -16.58 5.10
C VAL A 370 -20.47 -17.43 6.37
N MET A 371 -21.52 -18.27 6.41
CA MET A 371 -21.84 -19.07 7.62
C MET A 371 -21.26 -20.49 7.61
N GLY A 372 -20.90 -21.02 6.44
CA GLY A 372 -20.24 -22.33 6.33
C GLY A 372 -21.09 -23.48 6.88
N PRO A 373 -20.65 -24.23 7.90
CA PRO A 373 -21.45 -25.30 8.51
C PRO A 373 -22.64 -24.77 9.33
N LEU A 374 -22.58 -23.51 9.78
CA LEU A 374 -23.65 -22.83 10.53
C LEU A 374 -24.79 -22.35 9.62
N GLU A 375 -24.67 -22.51 8.29
CA GLU A 375 -25.70 -22.10 7.33
C GLU A 375 -26.98 -22.94 7.53
N PRO A 376 -28.12 -22.34 7.95
CA PRO A 376 -29.36 -23.08 8.14
C PRO A 376 -30.00 -23.54 6.82
N ASN A 377 -29.78 -22.83 5.70
CA ASN A 377 -30.55 -23.03 4.47
C ASN A 377 -29.80 -23.88 3.43
N LYS A 378 -29.55 -25.14 3.78
CA LYS A 378 -28.69 -26.06 3.00
C LYS A 378 -29.28 -26.50 1.65
N ASP A 379 -30.62 -26.49 1.53
CA ASP A 379 -31.35 -26.98 0.35
C ASP A 379 -31.65 -25.87 -0.67
N ALA A 380 -31.29 -24.62 -0.40
CA ALA A 380 -31.51 -23.51 -1.33
C ALA A 380 -30.54 -23.57 -2.52
N THR A 381 -31.10 -23.68 -3.73
CA THR A 381 -30.36 -23.50 -4.98
C THR A 381 -30.29 -22.00 -5.32
N PRO A 382 -29.10 -21.37 -5.27
CA PRO A 382 -28.95 -19.96 -5.64
C PRO A 382 -28.99 -19.75 -7.16
N HIS A 383 -29.42 -18.56 -7.58
CA HIS A 383 -29.45 -18.13 -9.00
C HIS A 383 -28.05 -17.81 -9.57
N GLU A 384 -27.11 -17.42 -8.71
CA GLU A 384 -25.73 -17.07 -9.05
C GLU A 384 -24.85 -17.30 -7.82
N ILE A 385 -23.62 -17.80 -8.03
CA ILE A 385 -22.63 -18.01 -6.97
C ILE A 385 -21.28 -17.40 -7.35
N ALA A 386 -20.46 -17.11 -6.36
CA ALA A 386 -19.06 -16.74 -6.55
C ALA A 386 -18.17 -17.74 -5.80
N ILE A 387 -17.22 -18.35 -6.50
CA ILE A 387 -16.17 -19.16 -5.88
C ILE A 387 -14.97 -18.25 -5.63
N LEU A 388 -14.65 -18.02 -4.35
CA LEU A 388 -13.35 -17.55 -3.93
C LEU A 388 -12.51 -18.80 -3.59
N GLY A 389 -11.54 -19.11 -4.45
CA GLY A 389 -10.52 -20.11 -4.20
C GLY A 389 -9.39 -19.51 -3.37
N GLU A 390 -8.97 -20.22 -2.34
CA GLU A 390 -7.84 -19.89 -1.47
C GLU A 390 -6.85 -21.05 -1.48
N VAL A 391 -5.59 -20.79 -1.81
CA VAL A 391 -4.50 -21.76 -1.67
C VAL A 391 -3.48 -21.22 -0.68
N VAL A 392 -3.02 -22.08 0.24
CA VAL A 392 -1.85 -21.83 1.08
C VAL A 392 -0.80 -22.89 0.76
N ALA A 393 0.47 -22.49 0.61
CA ALA A 393 1.61 -23.38 0.38
C ALA A 393 2.88 -22.85 1.08
N PRO A 394 3.95 -23.66 1.23
CA PRO A 394 5.20 -23.21 1.87
C PRO A 394 5.94 -22.10 1.12
N THR A 395 5.74 -21.97 -0.21
CA THR A 395 6.30 -20.91 -1.05
C THR A 395 5.20 -20.20 -1.83
N SER A 396 5.41 -18.92 -2.17
CA SER A 396 4.45 -18.12 -2.95
C SER A 396 4.30 -18.61 -4.39
N GLU A 397 5.36 -19.24 -4.94
CA GLU A 397 5.32 -19.86 -6.26
C GLU A 397 4.36 -21.06 -6.25
N LEU A 398 4.52 -21.99 -5.30
CA LEU A 398 3.69 -23.18 -5.21
C LEU A 398 2.22 -22.86 -4.92
N SER A 399 1.94 -21.85 -4.07
CA SER A 399 0.55 -21.41 -3.85
C SER A 399 -0.07 -20.86 -5.14
N HIS A 400 0.72 -20.15 -5.95
CA HIS A 400 0.28 -19.60 -7.23
C HIS A 400 0.09 -20.68 -8.30
N THR A 401 0.99 -21.66 -8.41
CA THR A 401 0.86 -22.77 -9.39
C THR A 401 -0.37 -23.63 -9.09
N ILE A 402 -0.61 -23.97 -7.83
CA ILE A 402 -1.80 -24.73 -7.40
C ILE A 402 -3.07 -23.90 -7.62
N ALA A 403 -3.08 -22.60 -7.28
CA ALA A 403 -4.22 -21.71 -7.51
C ALA A 403 -4.58 -21.59 -8.99
N ASN A 404 -3.58 -21.40 -9.85
CA ASN A 404 -3.76 -21.34 -11.30
C ASN A 404 -4.32 -22.65 -11.87
N ASN A 405 -3.81 -23.80 -11.41
CA ASN A 405 -4.32 -25.11 -11.83
C ASN A 405 -5.77 -25.35 -11.37
N ALA A 406 -6.10 -25.04 -10.12
CA ALA A 406 -7.44 -25.21 -9.58
C ALA A 406 -8.46 -24.32 -10.32
N ARG A 407 -8.12 -23.04 -10.55
CA ARG A 407 -8.95 -22.10 -11.32
C ARG A 407 -9.11 -22.54 -12.78
N ALA A 408 -8.03 -22.96 -13.45
CA ALA A 408 -8.09 -23.44 -14.82
C ALA A 408 -8.95 -24.72 -14.94
N SER A 409 -8.86 -25.60 -13.95
CA SER A 409 -9.69 -26.80 -13.87
C SER A 409 -11.16 -26.45 -13.67
N ILE A 410 -11.50 -25.52 -12.76
CA ILE A 410 -12.88 -25.00 -12.60
C ILE A 410 -13.42 -24.45 -13.92
N LEU A 411 -12.63 -23.67 -14.67
CA LEU A 411 -13.03 -23.07 -15.94
C LEU A 411 -13.30 -24.10 -17.06
N HIS A 412 -12.60 -25.23 -17.08
CA HIS A 412 -12.57 -26.16 -18.21
C HIS A 412 -13.10 -27.58 -17.93
N PHE A 413 -13.42 -27.93 -16.68
CA PHE A 413 -13.87 -29.28 -16.33
C PHE A 413 -15.28 -29.57 -16.85
N ALA A 414 -15.46 -30.77 -17.42
CA ALA A 414 -16.77 -31.24 -17.85
C ALA A 414 -17.63 -31.70 -16.67
N TYR A 415 -18.94 -31.52 -16.77
CA TYR A 415 -19.92 -31.95 -15.77
C TYR A 415 -21.14 -32.65 -16.40
N PRO A 416 -21.79 -33.58 -15.68
CA PRO A 416 -23.09 -34.15 -16.07
C PRO A 416 -24.07 -33.12 -16.61
N ASP A 417 -24.68 -33.46 -17.76
CA ASP A 417 -25.70 -32.68 -18.46
C ASP A 417 -25.29 -31.26 -18.91
N GLN A 418 -23.97 -30.98 -18.98
CA GLN A 418 -23.43 -29.72 -19.49
C GLN A 418 -23.92 -29.35 -20.91
N VAL A 419 -24.68 -28.26 -20.99
CA VAL A 419 -25.11 -27.65 -22.26
C VAL A 419 -24.13 -26.56 -22.72
N ALA A 420 -23.59 -25.77 -21.78
CA ALA A 420 -22.64 -24.70 -22.06
C ALA A 420 -21.20 -25.25 -22.20
N THR A 421 -20.79 -25.57 -23.43
CA THR A 421 -19.49 -26.23 -23.71
C THR A 421 -18.25 -25.32 -23.67
N THR A 422 -18.39 -24.02 -23.34
CA THR A 422 -17.30 -23.04 -23.43
C THR A 422 -17.20 -22.16 -22.18
N GLY A 423 -16.49 -22.65 -21.16
CA GLY A 423 -16.05 -21.86 -20.00
C GLY A 423 -17.08 -21.77 -18.88
N ASN A 424 -16.79 -22.44 -17.77
CA ASN A 424 -17.71 -22.54 -16.63
C ASN A 424 -17.67 -21.32 -15.66
N PHE A 425 -16.67 -20.43 -15.81
CA PHE A 425 -16.19 -19.58 -14.73
C PHE A 425 -15.89 -18.14 -15.18
N ALA A 426 -16.63 -17.17 -14.63
CA ALA A 426 -16.50 -15.77 -14.96
C ALA A 426 -15.49 -15.05 -14.04
N SER A 427 -14.21 -15.04 -14.43
CA SER A 427 -13.13 -14.31 -13.74
C SER A 427 -13.27 -12.77 -13.93
N PRO A 428 -13.46 -11.96 -12.88
CA PRO A 428 -13.65 -10.50 -13.01
C PRO A 428 -12.34 -9.69 -12.93
N LEU A 429 -11.22 -10.33 -12.58
CA LEU A 429 -9.91 -9.70 -12.41
C LEU A 429 -8.91 -10.20 -13.46
N SER A 430 -7.91 -9.38 -13.79
CA SER A 430 -6.74 -9.75 -14.58
C SER A 430 -5.49 -9.10 -13.97
N PRO A 431 -4.49 -9.88 -13.49
CA PRO A 431 -4.41 -11.35 -13.47
C PRO A 431 -5.56 -11.99 -12.67
N HIS A 432 -5.91 -13.24 -13.02
CA HIS A 432 -7.06 -13.95 -12.44
C HIS A 432 -6.78 -14.45 -11.01
N GLU A 433 -5.51 -14.74 -10.73
CA GLU A 433 -4.93 -15.07 -9.44
C GLU A 433 -4.30 -13.83 -8.79
N GLN A 434 -4.35 -13.74 -7.45
CA GLN A 434 -3.73 -12.66 -6.69
C GLN A 434 -2.99 -13.21 -5.46
N ASP A 435 -1.70 -12.88 -5.33
CA ASP A 435 -0.91 -13.29 -4.17
C ASP A 435 -1.20 -12.39 -2.97
N ALA A 436 -1.76 -12.99 -1.91
CA ALA A 436 -2.06 -12.32 -0.64
C ALA A 436 -0.84 -12.26 0.31
N GLY A 437 0.26 -12.92 -0.05
CA GLY A 437 1.52 -12.92 0.72
C GLY A 437 1.51 -13.91 1.88
N ALA A 438 2.33 -13.64 2.91
CA ALA A 438 2.52 -14.55 4.04
C ALA A 438 1.24 -14.70 4.91
N VAL A 439 0.95 -15.92 5.35
CA VAL A 439 -0.17 -16.23 6.26
C VAL A 439 0.34 -16.83 7.57
N PHE A 440 -0.39 -16.53 8.64
CA PHE A 440 -0.08 -16.85 10.02
C PHE A 440 -1.30 -17.47 10.70
N LYS A 441 -1.09 -18.22 11.79
CA LYS A 441 -2.12 -18.54 12.77
C LYS A 441 -1.73 -17.98 14.14
N PHE A 442 -2.72 -17.72 15.00
CA PHE A 442 -2.46 -17.67 16.43
C PHE A 442 -1.96 -19.05 16.87
N SER A 443 -0.86 -19.05 17.64
CA SER A 443 -0.23 -20.24 18.21
C SER A 443 -0.08 -20.14 19.73
N LEU A 444 -0.12 -18.93 20.29
CA LEU A 444 -0.29 -18.68 21.72
C LEU A 444 -1.55 -17.85 21.95
N TYR A 445 -2.41 -18.33 22.84
CA TYR A 445 -3.58 -17.62 23.38
C TYR A 445 -3.89 -18.14 24.78
N HIS A 446 -2.95 -17.95 25.70
CA HIS A 446 -2.87 -18.71 26.97
C HIS A 446 -2.73 -17.80 28.18
N LEU A 447 -3.32 -18.19 29.31
CA LEU A 447 -3.13 -17.51 30.59
C LEU A 447 -1.89 -18.06 31.28
N VAL A 448 -1.07 -17.18 31.87
CA VAL A 448 0.13 -17.53 32.65
C VAL A 448 -0.05 -17.01 34.07
N ASP A 449 0.12 -17.90 35.06
CA ASP A 449 0.12 -17.54 36.47
C ASP A 449 1.38 -16.74 36.81
N LEU A 450 1.23 -15.61 37.50
CA LEU A 450 2.32 -14.76 37.97
C LEU A 450 2.57 -14.89 39.48
N GLU A 451 3.84 -14.74 39.86
CA GLU A 451 4.27 -14.53 41.25
C GLU A 451 4.09 -13.07 41.68
N VAL A 452 4.00 -12.83 42.99
CA VAL A 452 3.74 -11.49 43.54
C VAL A 452 4.88 -10.52 43.20
N GLY A 453 4.59 -9.52 42.37
CA GLY A 453 5.54 -8.54 41.84
C GLY A 453 5.80 -8.69 40.35
N GLU A 454 5.62 -9.88 39.77
CA GLU A 454 5.81 -10.14 38.33
C GLU A 454 4.82 -9.34 37.47
N GLU A 455 3.64 -9.00 38.00
CA GLU A 455 2.65 -8.16 37.33
C GLU A 455 3.14 -6.73 37.04
N LYS A 456 4.33 -6.37 37.55
CA LYS A 456 5.08 -5.16 37.23
C LYS A 456 6.43 -5.49 36.60
N SER A 457 7.20 -6.39 37.20
CA SER A 457 8.62 -6.58 36.80
C SER A 457 8.83 -7.31 35.47
N LEU A 458 7.82 -8.01 34.93
CA LEU A 458 7.90 -8.60 33.59
C LEU A 458 7.73 -7.57 32.46
N PHE A 459 7.14 -6.42 32.75
CA PHE A 459 6.82 -5.37 31.77
C PHE A 459 7.83 -4.24 31.90
N ALA A 460 8.92 -4.31 31.13
CA ALA A 460 10.04 -3.36 31.26
C ALA A 460 9.60 -1.92 30.97
N ILE A 461 9.88 -1.02 31.92
CA ILE A 461 9.55 0.42 31.83
C ILE A 461 10.84 1.20 31.57
N GLU A 462 10.95 1.79 30.38
CA GLU A 462 12.02 2.72 30.02
C GLU A 462 11.46 4.16 30.03
N THR A 463 12.30 5.15 30.34
CA THR A 463 11.90 6.57 30.39
C THR A 463 12.89 7.41 29.60
N PHE A 464 12.37 8.34 28.78
CA PHE A 464 13.12 9.19 27.88
C PHE A 464 12.67 10.64 28.03
N ASP A 465 13.62 11.56 28.07
CA ASP A 465 13.34 12.98 27.87
C ASP A 465 13.45 13.27 26.37
N ILE A 466 12.32 13.57 25.72
CA ILE A 466 12.21 13.83 24.28
C ILE A 466 11.96 15.33 24.09
N GLY A 467 12.73 16.01 23.24
CA GLY A 467 12.45 17.41 22.92
C GLY A 467 13.37 18.05 21.89
N ALA A 468 12.95 19.21 21.38
CA ALA A 468 13.74 20.02 20.47
C ALA A 468 14.90 20.75 21.19
N THR A 469 16.06 20.85 20.53
CA THR A 469 17.27 21.47 21.11
C THR A 469 17.41 22.98 20.89
N ALA A 470 16.60 23.59 20.01
CA ALA A 470 16.71 25.02 19.68
C ALA A 470 15.43 25.71 19.14
N ALA A 471 14.35 24.97 18.84
CA ALA A 471 13.15 25.54 18.24
C ALA A 471 12.23 26.19 19.28
N ALA A 472 11.56 27.29 18.92
CA ALA A 472 10.45 27.82 19.70
C ALA A 472 9.22 26.93 19.54
N PRO A 473 8.43 26.66 20.60
CA PRO A 473 7.22 25.84 20.47
C PRO A 473 6.19 26.46 19.53
N THR A 474 5.55 25.65 18.69
CA THR A 474 4.38 26.03 17.91
C THR A 474 3.28 26.56 18.85
N PRO A 475 2.53 27.62 18.49
CA PRO A 475 1.40 28.09 19.31
C PRO A 475 0.26 27.06 19.35
N VAL A 476 -0.45 27.00 20.48
CA VAL A 476 -1.63 26.14 20.61
C VAL A 476 -2.70 26.49 19.56
N PRO A 477 -3.30 25.50 18.86
CA PRO A 477 -4.51 25.73 18.08
C PRO A 477 -5.63 26.29 18.96
N VAL A 478 -6.37 27.27 18.45
CA VAL A 478 -7.49 27.91 19.16
C VAL A 478 -8.77 27.61 18.40
N LEU A 479 -9.80 27.08 19.07
CA LEU A 479 -11.08 26.84 18.42
C LEU A 479 -11.77 28.19 18.10
N PRO A 480 -12.25 28.41 16.86
CA PRO A 480 -13.02 29.61 16.55
C PRO A 480 -14.28 29.72 17.43
N ARG A 481 -14.61 30.92 17.91
CA ARG A 481 -15.70 31.11 18.89
C ARG A 481 -17.08 30.73 18.35
N ASP A 482 -17.27 30.90 17.04
CA ASP A 482 -18.40 30.38 16.27
C ASP A 482 -18.43 28.85 16.29
N LYS A 483 -17.33 28.17 15.97
CA LYS A 483 -17.24 26.70 16.08
C LYS A 483 -17.46 26.19 17.50
N TYR A 484 -16.92 26.86 18.51
CA TYR A 484 -17.20 26.54 19.91
C TYR A 484 -18.70 26.65 20.20
N HIS A 485 -19.32 27.77 19.82
CA HIS A 485 -20.74 28.03 20.03
C HIS A 485 -21.64 26.99 19.33
N ASP A 486 -21.32 26.61 18.10
CA ASP A 486 -22.06 25.61 17.33
C ASP A 486 -21.95 24.19 17.91
N LEU A 487 -20.77 23.82 18.42
CA LEU A 487 -20.58 22.55 19.13
C LEU A 487 -21.26 22.53 20.51
N ASP A 488 -21.36 23.68 21.17
CA ASP A 488 -21.96 23.82 22.51
C ASP A 488 -23.49 23.91 22.50
N ASN A 489 -24.08 24.51 21.46
CA ASN A 489 -25.51 24.77 21.33
C ASN A 489 -26.21 23.93 20.24
N GLY A 490 -25.46 23.11 19.49
CA GLY A 490 -26.00 22.31 18.39
C GLY A 490 -27.02 21.25 18.83
N GLU A 491 -28.01 21.01 17.97
CA GLU A 491 -29.16 20.15 18.30
C GLU A 491 -28.83 18.65 18.27
N LEU A 492 -29.34 17.92 19.26
CA LEU A 492 -29.23 16.46 19.36
C LEU A 492 -30.13 15.77 18.31
N ALA A 493 -29.60 14.80 17.58
CA ALA A 493 -30.38 14.05 16.58
C ALA A 493 -31.61 13.35 17.22
N PRO A 494 -32.75 13.29 16.52
CA PRO A 494 -33.99 12.74 17.05
C PRO A 494 -33.87 11.24 17.36
N VAL A 495 -34.40 10.83 18.52
CA VAL A 495 -34.43 9.41 18.92
C VAL A 495 -35.73 8.77 18.44
N THR A 496 -35.65 8.03 17.34
CA THR A 496 -36.75 7.16 16.91
C THR A 496 -36.91 6.01 17.90
N ILE A 497 -37.94 6.04 18.75
CA ILE A 497 -38.38 4.88 19.53
C ILE A 497 -39.11 3.93 18.57
N LYS A 498 -38.84 2.63 18.69
CA LYS A 498 -39.47 1.62 17.83
C LYS A 498 -40.93 1.41 18.23
N SER A 499 -41.85 1.43 17.26
CA SER A 499 -43.23 1.01 17.50
C SER A 499 -43.29 -0.51 17.61
N VAL A 500 -43.90 -1.03 18.67
CA VAL A 500 -43.90 -2.45 19.02
C VAL A 500 -45.26 -3.06 18.69
N PRO A 501 -45.36 -3.95 17.69
CA PRO A 501 -46.65 -4.52 17.28
C PRO A 501 -47.17 -5.53 18.31
N GLU A 502 -48.44 -5.41 18.73
CA GLU A 502 -49.05 -6.32 19.71
C GLU A 502 -49.21 -7.77 19.19
N ARG A 503 -49.37 -7.94 17.88
CA ARG A 503 -49.45 -9.24 17.16
C ARG A 503 -48.16 -10.07 17.27
N GLU A 504 -48.21 -11.33 16.81
CA GLU A 504 -47.00 -12.09 16.46
C GLU A 504 -46.09 -11.25 15.56
N ALA A 505 -44.80 -11.22 15.87
CA ALA A 505 -43.80 -10.39 15.21
C ALA A 505 -42.47 -11.13 15.12
N ILE A 506 -41.61 -10.79 14.16
CA ILE A 506 -40.24 -11.34 14.12
C ILE A 506 -39.34 -10.56 15.08
N LEU A 507 -38.24 -11.16 15.55
CA LEU A 507 -37.34 -10.55 16.52
C LEU A 507 -36.76 -9.22 16.02
N SER A 508 -36.50 -9.10 14.70
CA SER A 508 -36.10 -7.83 14.07
C SER A 508 -37.21 -6.77 13.98
N GLU A 509 -38.48 -7.08 14.27
CA GLU A 509 -39.53 -6.09 14.55
C GLU A 509 -39.52 -5.62 16.02
N LEU A 510 -39.02 -6.43 16.95
CA LEU A 510 -39.07 -6.12 18.40
C LEU A 510 -37.77 -5.53 18.97
N ALA A 511 -36.61 -6.12 18.63
CA ALA A 511 -35.31 -5.72 19.16
C ALA A 511 -34.80 -4.40 18.54
N ARG A 512 -34.08 -3.60 19.32
CA ARG A 512 -33.34 -2.43 18.84
C ARG A 512 -31.99 -2.82 18.23
N ILE A 513 -31.29 -3.73 18.90
CA ILE A 513 -30.01 -4.28 18.45
C ILE A 513 -30.20 -5.78 18.31
N VAL A 514 -29.81 -6.31 17.16
CA VAL A 514 -29.48 -7.72 16.95
C VAL A 514 -28.13 -7.70 16.24
N ARG A 515 -27.08 -8.25 16.88
CA ARG A 515 -25.73 -8.25 16.32
C ARG A 515 -24.99 -9.53 16.69
N SER A 516 -24.00 -9.88 15.88
CA SER A 516 -22.99 -10.88 16.21
C SER A 516 -21.62 -10.21 16.23
N LYS A 517 -20.71 -10.72 17.07
CA LYS A 517 -19.33 -10.24 17.15
C LYS A 517 -18.42 -11.32 17.72
N ASN A 518 -17.12 -11.17 17.55
CA ASN A 518 -16.10 -11.98 18.20
C ASN A 518 -16.16 -11.83 19.73
N SER A 519 -15.72 -12.87 20.45
CA SER A 519 -15.40 -12.81 21.88
C SER A 519 -14.00 -13.39 22.10
N GLY A 520 -13.00 -12.73 21.50
CA GLY A 520 -11.68 -13.32 21.25
C GLY A 520 -11.68 -14.34 20.08
N PRO A 521 -10.52 -14.98 19.81
CA PRO A 521 -10.32 -15.71 18.56
C PRO A 521 -11.14 -16.98 18.36
N PHE A 522 -11.71 -17.57 19.40
CA PHE A 522 -12.35 -18.89 19.34
C PHE A 522 -13.85 -18.88 19.68
N GLU A 523 -14.41 -17.70 19.98
CA GLU A 523 -15.80 -17.55 20.42
C GLU A 523 -16.57 -16.52 19.57
N MET A 524 -17.87 -16.72 19.43
CA MET A 524 -18.81 -15.89 18.68
C MET A 524 -19.97 -15.51 19.61
N THR A 525 -20.12 -14.23 19.94
CA THR A 525 -21.22 -13.72 20.75
C THR A 525 -22.35 -13.15 19.88
N PHE A 526 -23.58 -13.34 20.33
CA PHE A 526 -24.81 -12.74 19.80
C PHE A 526 -25.44 -11.89 20.89
N ASP A 527 -25.72 -10.62 20.57
CA ASP A 527 -26.37 -9.70 21.50
C ASP A 527 -27.71 -9.23 20.92
N VAL A 528 -28.79 -9.35 21.71
CA VAL A 528 -30.13 -8.88 21.37
C VAL A 528 -30.61 -7.94 22.48
N MET A 529 -31.02 -6.72 22.12
CA MET A 529 -31.32 -5.66 23.10
C MET A 529 -32.53 -4.82 22.69
N PHE A 530 -33.24 -4.24 23.68
CA PHE A 530 -34.57 -3.62 23.47
C PHE A 530 -34.65 -2.19 24.03
N ASP A 531 -35.35 -1.31 23.31
CA ASP A 531 -35.62 0.09 23.74
C ASP A 531 -36.57 0.19 24.95
N GLN A 532 -37.28 -0.89 25.29
CA GLN A 532 -38.41 -0.89 26.23
C GLN A 532 -38.42 -2.16 27.08
N ALA A 533 -38.73 -2.00 28.38
CA ALA A 533 -38.76 -3.09 29.34
C ALA A 533 -39.91 -4.07 29.07
N GLU A 534 -41.04 -3.59 28.56
CA GLU A 534 -42.23 -4.35 28.20
C GLU A 534 -41.92 -5.35 27.08
N THR A 535 -41.22 -4.87 26.03
CA THR A 535 -40.78 -5.67 24.88
C THR A 535 -39.73 -6.70 25.27
N TYR A 536 -38.78 -6.30 26.13
CA TYR A 536 -37.82 -7.21 26.74
C TYR A 536 -38.51 -8.33 27.55
N GLN A 537 -39.46 -7.98 28.43
CA GLN A 537 -40.20 -8.95 29.23
C GLN A 537 -41.09 -9.85 28.38
N ARG A 538 -41.67 -9.36 27.27
CA ARG A 538 -42.38 -10.19 26.29
C ARG A 538 -41.46 -11.25 25.68
N VAL A 539 -40.28 -10.86 25.20
CA VAL A 539 -39.31 -11.82 24.61
C VAL A 539 -38.73 -12.76 25.68
N LYS A 540 -38.58 -12.31 26.93
CA LYS A 540 -38.13 -13.12 28.06
C LYS A 540 -39.17 -14.15 28.52
N LYS A 541 -40.46 -13.78 28.52
CA LYS A 541 -41.58 -14.70 28.84
C LYS A 541 -41.94 -15.67 27.72
N ALA A 542 -41.64 -15.32 26.47
CA ALA A 542 -41.92 -16.20 25.33
C ALA A 542 -41.08 -17.50 25.35
N ASP A 543 -39.96 -17.52 26.06
CA ASP A 543 -39.04 -18.66 26.20
C ASP A 543 -38.61 -19.28 24.86
N ILE A 544 -38.26 -18.42 23.89
CA ILE A 544 -37.87 -18.82 22.53
C ILE A 544 -36.35 -18.73 22.30
N LEU A 545 -35.61 -17.97 23.11
CA LEU A 545 -34.15 -17.84 22.99
C LEU A 545 -33.41 -18.93 23.79
N THR A 546 -33.89 -20.17 23.67
CA THR A 546 -33.40 -21.37 24.38
C THR A 546 -32.24 -22.04 23.64
N ASN A 547 -31.52 -22.94 24.31
CA ASN A 547 -30.47 -23.74 23.67
C ASN A 547 -31.01 -24.52 22.46
N ASP A 548 -32.22 -25.09 22.55
CA ASP A 548 -32.87 -25.81 21.45
C ASP A 548 -33.00 -24.96 20.19
N THR A 549 -33.42 -23.69 20.34
CA THR A 549 -33.49 -22.74 19.23
C THR A 549 -32.10 -22.42 18.66
N ILE A 550 -31.07 -22.24 19.51
CA ILE A 550 -29.70 -21.96 19.04
C ILE A 550 -29.10 -23.17 18.31
N ARG A 551 -29.26 -24.39 18.84
CA ARG A 551 -28.87 -25.64 18.16
C ARG A 551 -29.59 -25.80 16.82
N GLY A 552 -30.88 -25.45 16.76
CA GLY A 552 -31.67 -25.46 15.53
C GLY A 552 -31.20 -24.44 14.48
N LEU A 553 -30.99 -23.19 14.87
CA LEU A 553 -30.61 -22.09 13.97
C LEU A 553 -29.16 -22.13 13.48
N TYR A 554 -28.24 -22.67 14.29
CA TYR A 554 -26.79 -22.66 14.01
C TYR A 554 -26.18 -24.04 13.81
N HIS A 555 -26.95 -25.13 13.96
CA HIS A 555 -26.47 -26.51 13.83
C HIS A 555 -25.32 -26.89 14.78
N VAL A 556 -25.31 -26.27 15.97
CA VAL A 556 -24.33 -26.52 17.04
C VAL A 556 -24.84 -27.52 18.09
N THR A 557 -23.95 -28.04 18.92
CA THR A 557 -24.30 -28.89 20.08
C THR A 557 -24.47 -28.04 21.36
N ASP A 558 -24.96 -28.65 22.46
CA ASP A 558 -24.98 -27.96 23.75
C ASP A 558 -23.58 -27.66 24.29
N GLU A 559 -22.59 -28.51 23.99
CA GLU A 559 -21.19 -28.28 24.38
C GLU A 559 -20.57 -27.08 23.66
N ASP A 560 -21.15 -26.63 22.55
CA ASP A 560 -20.70 -25.45 21.81
C ASP A 560 -21.32 -24.16 22.36
N ILE A 561 -22.41 -24.23 23.14
CA ILE A 561 -23.08 -23.07 23.73
C ILE A 561 -22.43 -22.75 25.09
N ILE A 562 -21.52 -21.77 25.09
CA ILE A 562 -20.72 -21.35 26.25
C ILE A 562 -21.56 -20.51 27.22
N THR A 563 -22.39 -19.63 26.68
CA THR A 563 -23.31 -18.75 27.43
C THR A 563 -24.63 -18.70 26.68
N ASN A 564 -25.75 -18.79 27.39
CA ASN A 564 -27.06 -18.37 26.89
C ASN A 564 -27.87 -17.81 28.07
N MET A 565 -28.05 -16.49 28.12
CA MET A 565 -28.71 -15.84 29.27
C MET A 565 -29.36 -14.50 28.95
N TYR A 566 -30.37 -14.16 29.75
CA TYR A 566 -30.93 -12.81 29.83
C TYR A 566 -30.16 -11.99 30.88
N PHE A 567 -29.92 -10.71 30.60
CA PHE A 567 -29.25 -9.76 31.47
C PHE A 567 -30.10 -8.51 31.65
N ASP A 568 -30.83 -8.45 32.76
CA ASP A 568 -31.79 -7.38 33.07
C ASP A 568 -31.18 -5.96 33.10
N PRO A 569 -29.97 -5.69 33.65
CA PRO A 569 -29.40 -4.34 33.73
C PRO A 569 -29.18 -3.63 32.39
N ALA A 570 -29.18 -4.36 31.27
CA ALA A 570 -29.04 -3.81 29.93
C ALA A 570 -30.27 -4.02 29.04
N LEU A 571 -31.37 -4.57 29.58
CA LEU A 571 -32.51 -5.09 28.80
C LEU A 571 -32.04 -5.99 27.63
N ALA A 572 -31.13 -6.91 27.93
CA ALA A 572 -30.41 -7.71 26.94
C ALA A 572 -30.67 -9.22 27.08
N TRP A 573 -30.56 -9.91 25.95
CA TRP A 573 -30.25 -11.34 25.88
C TRP A 573 -28.90 -11.50 25.19
N LYS A 574 -28.11 -12.47 25.66
CA LYS A 574 -26.76 -12.72 25.16
C LYS A 574 -26.49 -14.23 25.09
N CYS A 575 -26.08 -14.68 23.90
CA CYS A 575 -25.56 -16.02 23.68
C CYS A 575 -24.10 -15.94 23.25
N THR A 576 -23.29 -16.93 23.58
CA THR A 576 -21.93 -17.08 23.04
C THR A 576 -21.69 -18.54 22.72
N ILE A 577 -21.21 -18.81 21.50
CA ILE A 577 -20.89 -20.15 21.02
C ILE A 577 -19.40 -20.27 20.68
N LYS A 578 -18.87 -21.50 20.68
CA LYS A 578 -17.59 -21.83 20.04
C LYS A 578 -17.68 -21.51 18.54
N ARG A 579 -16.59 -20.99 17.95
CA ARG A 579 -16.49 -20.83 16.49
C ARG A 579 -16.18 -22.19 15.82
N PRO A 580 -16.68 -22.45 14.61
CA PRO A 580 -16.18 -23.55 13.77
C PRO A 580 -14.71 -23.41 13.36
N TRP A 581 -14.18 -22.18 13.38
CA TRP A 581 -12.81 -21.84 13.00
C TRP A 581 -12.23 -20.72 13.85
N ALA A 582 -10.95 -20.82 14.20
CA ALA A 582 -10.23 -19.75 14.87
C ALA A 582 -10.12 -18.49 13.99
N GLN A 583 -10.28 -17.32 14.61
CA GLN A 583 -10.28 -16.02 13.95
C GLN A 583 -9.04 -15.81 13.06
N GLY A 584 -9.29 -15.50 11.78
CA GLY A 584 -8.23 -15.21 10.80
C GLY A 584 -7.38 -16.42 10.41
N SER A 585 -7.81 -17.66 10.71
CA SER A 585 -7.15 -18.86 10.22
C SER A 585 -7.27 -19.02 8.70
N VAL A 586 -6.52 -19.97 8.15
CA VAL A 586 -6.72 -20.46 6.78
C VAL A 586 -8.14 -21.02 6.65
N GLY A 587 -8.89 -20.60 5.62
CA GLY A 587 -10.27 -21.02 5.39
C GLY A 587 -11.37 -20.43 6.29
N GLU A 588 -11.05 -19.44 7.13
CA GLU A 588 -12.02 -18.70 7.95
C GLU A 588 -12.93 -17.79 7.07
N ARG A 589 -14.17 -17.49 7.50
CA ARG A 589 -15.23 -16.88 6.65
C ARG A 589 -15.79 -15.55 7.13
N ASP A 590 -15.71 -15.24 8.43
CA ASP A 590 -16.19 -13.98 9.01
C ASP A 590 -15.27 -13.59 10.17
N THR A 591 -14.10 -13.07 9.83
CA THR A 591 -13.01 -12.80 10.79
C THR A 591 -13.40 -11.73 11.82
N LEU A 592 -14.40 -10.90 11.50
CA LEU A 592 -14.97 -9.91 12.41
C LEU A 592 -16.21 -10.44 13.18
N GLY A 593 -16.75 -11.61 12.82
CA GLY A 593 -17.92 -12.23 13.43
C GLY A 593 -19.24 -11.49 13.20
N THR A 594 -19.32 -10.61 12.20
CA THR A 594 -20.36 -9.58 12.11
C THR A 594 -21.67 -10.01 11.46
N GLN A 595 -21.68 -11.06 10.64
CA GLN A 595 -22.85 -11.43 9.81
C GLN A 595 -23.63 -12.63 10.36
N GLN A 596 -23.08 -13.36 11.34
CA GLN A 596 -23.67 -14.58 11.88
C GLN A 596 -25.02 -14.37 12.58
N HIS A 597 -25.39 -13.15 12.95
CA HIS A 597 -26.68 -12.86 13.61
C HIS A 597 -27.93 -12.98 12.70
N ALA A 598 -27.75 -13.17 11.39
CA ALA A 598 -28.85 -13.16 10.44
C ALA A 598 -30.01 -14.14 10.75
N PRO A 599 -29.79 -15.40 11.19
CA PRO A 599 -30.87 -16.34 11.53
C PRO A 599 -31.78 -15.87 12.68
N LEU A 600 -31.26 -15.02 13.59
CA LEU A 600 -32.05 -14.47 14.69
C LEU A 600 -33.07 -13.43 14.22
N LEU A 601 -32.83 -12.75 13.08
CA LEU A 601 -33.66 -11.62 12.63
C LEU A 601 -35.11 -12.02 12.32
N THR A 602 -35.32 -13.22 11.77
CA THR A 602 -36.62 -13.75 11.33
C THR A 602 -37.31 -14.63 12.38
N LEU A 603 -36.68 -14.84 13.53
CA LEU A 603 -37.20 -15.67 14.62
C LEU A 603 -38.53 -15.09 15.14
N LYS A 604 -39.60 -15.89 15.10
CA LYS A 604 -40.95 -15.46 15.49
C LYS A 604 -41.10 -15.35 17.00
N ILE A 605 -41.77 -14.30 17.47
CA ILE A 605 -42.14 -14.06 18.86
C ILE A 605 -43.67 -13.90 18.95
N PRO A 606 -44.36 -14.69 19.79
CA PRO A 606 -45.81 -14.59 20.02
C PRO A 606 -46.30 -13.18 20.39
N ALA A 607 -47.60 -12.96 20.22
CA ALA A 607 -48.29 -11.74 20.62
C ALA A 607 -48.07 -11.40 22.11
N ALA A 608 -48.26 -10.13 22.47
CA ALA A 608 -48.25 -9.73 23.88
C ALA A 608 -49.47 -10.33 24.60
N GLU A 609 -49.28 -10.93 25.77
CA GLU A 609 -50.38 -11.38 26.62
C GLU A 609 -51.20 -10.17 27.09
N ALA A 610 -52.52 -10.23 26.94
CA ALA A 610 -53.43 -9.20 27.45
C ALA A 610 -53.41 -9.20 28.98
N SER A 611 -52.68 -8.25 29.58
CA SER A 611 -52.54 -8.15 31.02
C SER A 611 -53.87 -7.83 31.69
N GLN A 612 -54.24 -8.63 32.69
CA GLN A 612 -55.48 -8.43 33.44
C GLN A 612 -55.40 -7.14 34.27
N VAL A 613 -56.08 -6.09 33.81
CA VAL A 613 -56.22 -4.84 34.57
C VAL A 613 -57.13 -5.07 35.77
N ASN A 614 -56.54 -5.13 36.97
CA ASN A 614 -57.24 -4.93 38.22
C ASN A 614 -56.28 -4.42 39.31
N GLY A 615 -56.53 -3.24 39.87
CA GLY A 615 -55.92 -2.82 41.15
C GLY A 615 -54.71 -1.90 41.10
N ALA A 616 -54.70 -0.83 40.27
CA ALA A 616 -53.80 0.30 40.45
C ALA A 616 -54.60 1.55 40.88
N ALA A 617 -54.42 1.99 42.14
CA ALA A 617 -55.05 3.21 42.65
C ALA A 617 -54.23 4.46 42.26
N ASN A 618 -54.93 5.61 42.17
CA ASN A 618 -54.38 6.91 41.77
C ASN A 618 -53.02 7.27 42.41
N LEU A 619 -52.16 7.91 41.61
CA LEU A 619 -51.55 9.20 41.97
C LEU A 619 -51.38 10.06 40.69
N ASN A 620 -52.12 11.16 40.60
CA ASN A 620 -52.07 12.11 39.48
C ASN A 620 -50.96 13.16 39.70
N GLY A 621 -50.33 13.65 38.62
CA GLY A 621 -49.16 14.54 38.75
C GLY A 621 -48.84 15.54 37.63
N HIS A 622 -49.67 15.71 36.58
CA HIS A 622 -49.40 16.72 35.54
C HIS A 622 -50.25 18.00 35.70
N ALA A 623 -49.58 19.13 35.94
CA ALA A 623 -50.17 20.45 35.85
C ALA A 623 -50.34 20.90 34.40
N LYS A 624 -51.50 21.48 34.07
CA LYS A 624 -51.82 22.05 32.75
C LYS A 624 -51.30 23.49 32.61
N VAL A 625 -50.98 23.89 31.38
CA VAL A 625 -51.37 25.22 30.86
C VAL A 625 -51.95 25.07 29.44
N ASN A 626 -52.95 25.91 29.17
CA ASN A 626 -53.79 26.04 27.95
C ASN A 626 -52.96 26.26 26.67
N GLY A 627 -53.43 26.04 25.42
CA GLY A 627 -54.73 26.36 24.79
C GLY A 627 -54.58 27.63 23.92
N ILE A 628 -55.12 27.76 22.70
CA ILE A 628 -56.54 27.76 22.29
C ILE A 628 -56.68 27.64 20.73
N ASN A 629 -57.80 27.04 20.28
CA ASN A 629 -58.56 27.08 18.99
C ASN A 629 -58.04 27.85 17.74
N GLY A 630 -58.39 27.48 16.49
CA GLY A 630 -59.22 26.35 16.00
C GLY A 630 -59.95 26.64 14.65
N ALA A 631 -60.84 25.72 14.22
CA ALA A 631 -61.78 25.81 13.05
C ALA A 631 -61.17 25.78 11.62
N SER A 632 -61.83 25.26 10.54
CA SER A 632 -63.07 24.45 10.37
C SER A 632 -63.23 23.91 8.93
N GLU A 633 -63.93 22.77 8.75
CA GLU A 633 -64.59 22.26 7.49
C GLU A 633 -63.70 21.90 6.25
N GLY A 634 -64.05 20.96 5.34
CA GLY A 634 -65.10 19.92 5.32
C GLY A 634 -65.31 19.25 3.93
N ASN A 635 -65.61 17.92 3.89
CA ASN A 635 -66.07 17.07 2.73
C ASN A 635 -65.21 16.98 1.43
N GLY A 636 -65.24 15.94 0.58
CA GLY A 636 -65.95 14.64 0.53
C GLY A 636 -65.68 13.86 -0.80
N HIS A 637 -66.34 12.70 -1.03
CA HIS A 637 -66.30 11.81 -2.24
C HIS A 637 -65.02 10.92 -2.45
N ALA A 638 -65.01 9.64 -2.91
CA ALA A 638 -65.98 8.64 -3.44
C ALA A 638 -66.39 8.75 -4.95
N ASP A 639 -66.69 7.73 -5.78
CA ASP A 639 -66.69 6.24 -5.76
C ASP A 639 -67.08 5.71 -7.19
N VAL A 640 -66.93 4.46 -7.70
CA VAL A 640 -66.09 3.26 -7.45
C VAL A 640 -66.27 2.21 -8.61
N ASN A 641 -65.51 1.09 -8.66
CA ASN A 641 -65.64 -0.11 -9.57
C ASN A 641 -65.32 0.04 -11.09
N GLY A 642 -65.00 -1.03 -11.87
CA GLY A 642 -64.61 -2.42 -11.50
C GLY A 642 -64.77 -3.54 -12.58
N ILE A 643 -64.13 -4.70 -12.34
CA ILE A 643 -64.51 -6.12 -12.68
C ILE A 643 -64.26 -6.74 -14.10
N ASN A 644 -63.28 -7.69 -14.13
CA ASN A 644 -63.15 -9.06 -14.71
C ASN A 644 -63.83 -9.56 -16.03
N GLY A 645 -63.11 -10.47 -16.73
CA GLY A 645 -63.62 -11.47 -17.72
C GLY A 645 -62.55 -12.52 -18.13
N THR A 646 -62.91 -13.75 -18.53
CA THR A 646 -61.97 -14.92 -18.64
C THR A 646 -62.26 -15.95 -19.74
N SER A 647 -61.23 -16.73 -20.17
CA SER A 647 -61.21 -18.19 -20.56
C SER A 647 -60.47 -18.56 -21.89
N LYS A 648 -60.53 -19.84 -22.32
CA LYS A 648 -59.54 -20.56 -23.18
C LYS A 648 -60.17 -21.25 -24.42
N LEU A 649 -59.39 -21.52 -25.50
CA LEU A 649 -59.13 -22.85 -26.16
C LEU A 649 -58.78 -22.84 -27.69
N ASN A 650 -58.11 -23.93 -28.09
CA ASN A 650 -57.37 -24.29 -29.32
C ASN A 650 -58.08 -24.27 -30.71
N GLY A 651 -57.27 -24.31 -31.80
CA GLY A 651 -57.66 -24.76 -33.15
C GLY A 651 -56.45 -24.94 -34.12
N HIS A 652 -56.49 -25.91 -35.05
CA HIS A 652 -55.39 -26.29 -36.00
C HIS A 652 -55.82 -26.24 -37.49
N ALA A 653 -54.86 -26.02 -38.42
CA ALA A 653 -54.92 -26.43 -39.85
C ALA A 653 -53.50 -26.49 -40.50
N GLN A 654 -53.34 -27.06 -41.71
CA GLN A 654 -52.06 -27.37 -42.42
C GLN A 654 -52.06 -26.93 -43.94
N VAL A 655 -51.05 -27.40 -44.72
CA VAL A 655 -50.90 -27.46 -46.23
C VAL A 655 -50.08 -26.29 -46.83
N ASN A 656 -49.05 -26.44 -47.71
CA ASN A 656 -48.37 -27.62 -48.33
C ASN A 656 -46.81 -27.45 -48.48
N GLU A 657 -46.18 -28.28 -49.32
CA GLU A 657 -44.74 -28.47 -49.65
C GLU A 657 -44.22 -27.66 -50.86
N VAL A 658 -42.89 -27.71 -51.16
CA VAL A 658 -42.29 -28.38 -52.37
C VAL A 658 -40.75 -28.19 -52.51
N ASN A 659 -40.03 -29.32 -52.62
CA ASN A 659 -38.72 -29.69 -53.24
C ASN A 659 -37.57 -28.70 -53.62
N GLY A 660 -36.33 -29.19 -53.44
CA GLY A 660 -35.11 -28.80 -54.21
C GLY A 660 -33.82 -29.55 -53.79
N THR A 661 -33.03 -30.13 -54.72
CA THR A 661 -31.91 -31.07 -54.38
C THR A 661 -30.69 -31.11 -55.34
N SER A 662 -29.45 -31.05 -54.80
CA SER A 662 -28.20 -31.68 -55.33
C SER A 662 -27.08 -31.63 -54.24
N LYS A 663 -26.09 -32.53 -54.04
CA LYS A 663 -25.24 -33.45 -54.87
C LYS A 663 -24.09 -32.73 -55.61
N LEU A 664 -22.79 -33.14 -55.61
CA LEU A 664 -22.07 -34.39 -55.24
C LEU A 664 -20.56 -34.15 -54.87
N ASN A 665 -19.94 -35.11 -54.15
CA ASN A 665 -18.54 -35.67 -54.21
C ASN A 665 -17.26 -34.76 -54.28
N GLY A 666 -16.07 -35.20 -53.81
CA GLY A 666 -15.69 -36.51 -53.24
C GLY A 666 -14.20 -36.69 -52.83
N HIS A 667 -13.75 -37.95 -52.79
CA HIS A 667 -12.44 -38.49 -52.29
C HIS A 667 -11.18 -37.97 -53.06
N ALA A 668 -9.90 -38.25 -52.68
CA ALA A 668 -9.33 -39.39 -51.93
C ALA A 668 -7.94 -39.14 -51.26
N LYS A 669 -7.40 -40.19 -50.61
CA LYS A 669 -6.03 -40.30 -50.03
C LYS A 669 -4.96 -40.60 -51.10
N VAL A 670 -3.67 -40.43 -50.80
CA VAL A 670 -2.64 -41.52 -50.71
C VAL A 670 -1.18 -40.98 -50.52
N ASN A 671 -0.39 -41.78 -49.80
CA ASN A 671 1.05 -41.77 -49.48
C ASN A 671 2.05 -41.41 -50.63
N GLY A 672 3.33 -41.18 -50.29
CA GLY A 672 4.44 -41.54 -51.21
C GLY A 672 5.84 -40.93 -50.97
N VAL A 673 6.69 -41.61 -50.18
CA VAL A 673 8.13 -41.33 -49.95
C VAL A 673 8.99 -41.37 -51.24
N ASN A 674 9.96 -40.45 -51.39
CA ASN A 674 11.33 -40.63 -51.98
C ASN A 674 12.09 -39.27 -52.02
N GLY A 675 13.43 -39.17 -52.08
CA GLY A 675 14.46 -40.21 -51.94
C GLY A 675 15.89 -39.76 -52.38
N THR A 676 16.76 -39.41 -51.40
CA THR A 676 18.25 -39.54 -51.37
C THR A 676 19.19 -39.08 -52.51
N SER A 677 20.24 -38.32 -52.16
CA SER A 677 21.68 -38.48 -52.56
C SER A 677 22.49 -37.26 -52.09
N LYS A 678 23.78 -37.26 -51.73
CA LYS A 678 24.89 -38.19 -51.35
C LYS A 678 25.76 -37.34 -50.37
N GLY A 679 26.65 -37.79 -49.47
CA GLY A 679 27.40 -39.04 -49.27
C GLY A 679 28.83 -38.67 -48.82
N ASN A 680 29.20 -39.11 -47.61
CA ASN A 680 30.49 -39.71 -47.15
C ASN A 680 31.79 -39.59 -48.00
N SER A 681 33.01 -39.62 -47.43
CA SER A 681 33.49 -39.80 -46.03
C SER A 681 35.00 -39.52 -45.89
N ASP A 682 35.46 -39.30 -44.65
CA ASP A 682 36.81 -39.55 -44.07
C ASP A 682 38.11 -39.34 -44.87
N ALA A 683 39.05 -38.54 -44.33
CA ALA A 683 40.30 -39.06 -43.71
C ALA A 683 41.36 -37.98 -43.32
N GLN A 684 42.19 -38.33 -42.32
CA GLN A 684 43.55 -37.81 -41.98
C GLN A 684 43.75 -36.38 -41.42
N LYS A 685 44.75 -36.28 -40.51
CA LYS A 685 45.35 -35.04 -39.95
C LYS A 685 46.58 -34.63 -40.77
N PRO A 686 46.99 -33.35 -40.68
CA PRO A 686 48.35 -33.07 -40.20
C PRO A 686 48.39 -32.05 -39.02
N GLU A 687 49.59 -31.63 -38.60
CA GLU A 687 49.82 -30.91 -37.33
C GLU A 687 50.17 -29.41 -37.45
N ARG A 688 49.78 -28.67 -36.39
CA ARG A 688 50.44 -27.50 -35.75
C ARG A 688 51.10 -26.42 -36.63
N GLY A 689 50.51 -25.22 -36.59
CA GLY A 689 51.23 -23.94 -36.56
C GLY A 689 50.96 -23.24 -35.21
N HIS A 690 51.91 -22.47 -34.68
CA HIS A 690 51.79 -21.88 -33.33
C HIS A 690 50.93 -20.60 -33.29
N GLY A 691 50.06 -20.53 -32.28
CA GLY A 691 49.39 -19.31 -31.79
C GLY A 691 49.30 -19.38 -30.27
N LEU A 692 49.42 -18.24 -29.57
CA LEU A 692 49.52 -18.19 -28.11
C LEU A 692 48.17 -18.48 -27.44
N ALA A 693 48.17 -19.41 -26.48
CA ALA A 693 47.05 -19.59 -25.57
C ALA A 693 47.14 -18.57 -24.43
N VAL A 694 46.05 -17.82 -24.21
CA VAL A 694 45.84 -17.04 -22.97
C VAL A 694 45.08 -17.95 -21.99
N PRO A 695 45.44 -18.01 -20.69
CA PRO A 695 44.77 -18.91 -19.75
C PRO A 695 43.30 -18.56 -19.55
N THR A 696 42.43 -19.57 -19.58
CA THR A 696 40.99 -19.46 -19.30
C THR A 696 40.66 -19.49 -17.80
N ASP A 697 41.66 -19.56 -16.93
CA ASP A 697 41.51 -19.89 -15.51
C ASP A 697 41.24 -18.65 -14.62
N GLN A 698 40.38 -17.74 -15.10
CA GLN A 698 39.76 -16.67 -14.31
C GLN A 698 38.56 -16.07 -15.07
N LEU A 699 37.37 -16.65 -14.88
CA LEU A 699 36.03 -16.03 -15.06
C LEU A 699 34.95 -17.07 -14.75
N VAL A 700 34.58 -17.20 -13.47
CA VAL A 700 33.47 -18.06 -13.03
C VAL A 700 32.18 -17.23 -13.06
N PHE A 701 31.40 -17.35 -14.14
CA PHE A 701 30.14 -16.62 -14.31
C PHE A 701 29.05 -17.20 -13.40
N GLY A 702 28.69 -16.48 -12.33
CA GLY A 702 27.54 -16.78 -11.49
C GLY A 702 26.22 -16.24 -12.07
N PRO A 703 25.05 -16.81 -11.72
CA PRO A 703 23.73 -16.30 -12.12
C PRO A 703 23.22 -15.15 -11.23
N GLU A 704 23.99 -14.74 -10.22
CA GLU A 704 23.65 -13.63 -9.33
C GLU A 704 24.09 -12.30 -9.97
N GLY A 705 23.11 -11.44 -10.29
CA GLY A 705 23.37 -10.11 -10.84
C GLY A 705 23.98 -9.13 -9.82
N LEU A 706 24.14 -7.86 -10.24
CA LEU A 706 24.90 -6.78 -9.58
C LEU A 706 24.45 -6.33 -8.16
N ASN A 707 23.68 -7.14 -7.44
CA ASN A 707 23.22 -6.86 -6.07
C ASN A 707 24.35 -6.87 -5.00
N ASN A 708 25.57 -7.30 -5.33
CA ASN A 708 26.73 -7.31 -4.43
C ASN A 708 27.65 -6.08 -4.58
N TYR A 709 27.18 -4.98 -5.20
CA TYR A 709 27.94 -3.74 -5.24
C TYR A 709 28.05 -3.14 -3.81
N PRO A 710 29.25 -2.76 -3.31
CA PRO A 710 29.40 -2.33 -1.92
C PRO A 710 28.57 -1.08 -1.56
N GLU A 711 27.92 -1.09 -0.40
CA GLU A 711 27.08 0.04 0.01
C GLU A 711 27.91 1.30 0.35
N ASP A 712 29.09 1.12 0.97
CA ASP A 712 29.92 2.20 1.55
C ASP A 712 31.05 2.73 0.64
N VAL A 713 30.83 2.83 -0.68
CA VAL A 713 31.83 3.47 -1.58
C VAL A 713 31.82 4.99 -1.42
N SER A 714 32.85 5.55 -0.78
CA SER A 714 33.04 7.00 -0.65
C SER A 714 33.48 7.63 -1.98
N ARG A 715 32.54 8.29 -2.67
CA ARG A 715 32.79 9.00 -3.95
C ARG A 715 33.06 10.50 -3.78
N GLU A 716 33.15 11.00 -2.54
CA GLU A 716 33.32 12.43 -2.21
C GLU A 716 34.57 13.06 -2.86
N HIS A 717 35.58 12.26 -3.21
CA HIS A 717 36.83 12.73 -3.80
C HIS A 717 37.02 12.28 -5.27
N PHE A 718 35.99 11.73 -5.90
CA PHE A 718 36.10 11.17 -7.26
C PHE A 718 36.22 12.25 -8.33
N THR A 719 37.11 11.99 -9.29
CA THR A 719 37.24 12.72 -10.56
C THR A 719 36.28 12.13 -11.61
N ALA A 720 36.18 12.77 -12.79
CA ALA A 720 35.47 12.15 -13.91
C ALA A 720 36.09 10.80 -14.33
N LEU A 721 37.41 10.62 -14.21
CA LEU A 721 38.08 9.36 -14.52
C LEU A 721 37.75 8.26 -13.52
N ASP A 722 37.60 8.59 -12.24
CA ASP A 722 37.26 7.59 -11.21
C ASP A 722 35.80 7.13 -11.34
N VAL A 723 34.88 8.04 -11.69
CA VAL A 723 33.49 7.68 -12.03
C VAL A 723 33.42 6.78 -13.26
N VAL A 724 34.22 7.06 -14.30
CA VAL A 724 34.29 6.15 -15.47
C VAL A 724 34.86 4.79 -15.05
N ARG A 725 35.98 4.75 -14.30
CA ARG A 725 36.59 3.49 -13.84
C ARG A 725 35.61 2.66 -13.01
N GLU A 726 34.91 3.28 -12.06
CA GLU A 726 33.94 2.61 -11.21
C GLU A 726 32.81 1.97 -12.02
N ILE A 727 32.15 2.75 -12.88
CA ILE A 727 31.01 2.27 -13.66
C ILE A 727 31.45 1.26 -14.73
N TRP A 728 32.60 1.46 -15.37
CA TRP A 728 33.14 0.52 -16.36
C TRP A 728 33.47 -0.84 -15.74
N THR A 729 34.15 -0.86 -14.59
CA THR A 729 34.43 -2.10 -13.85
C THR A 729 33.15 -2.73 -13.29
N GLY A 730 32.21 -1.93 -12.77
CA GLY A 730 30.91 -2.40 -12.28
C GLY A 730 29.98 -2.97 -13.38
N LEU A 731 30.20 -2.61 -14.65
CA LEU A 731 29.50 -3.21 -15.80
C LEU A 731 30.19 -4.49 -16.33
N GLU A 732 31.28 -4.92 -15.69
CA GLU A 732 32.12 -6.07 -16.08
C GLU A 732 32.76 -5.91 -17.48
N LEU A 733 33.10 -4.67 -17.85
CA LEU A 733 33.75 -4.34 -19.13
C LEU A 733 35.29 -4.41 -19.04
N PRO A 734 35.99 -4.58 -20.18
CA PRO A 734 37.43 -4.90 -20.16
C PRO A 734 38.26 -3.73 -19.62
N ILE A 735 39.00 -3.97 -18.53
CA ILE A 735 39.74 -2.91 -17.80
C ILE A 735 40.77 -2.22 -18.70
N GLN A 736 41.39 -2.93 -19.64
CA GLN A 736 42.36 -2.38 -20.59
C GLN A 736 41.78 -1.37 -21.59
N ASP A 737 40.45 -1.31 -21.75
CA ASP A 737 39.84 -0.26 -22.57
C ASP A 737 39.93 1.12 -21.88
N LEU A 738 40.05 1.17 -20.54
CA LEU A 738 40.24 2.44 -19.81
C LEU A 738 41.53 3.16 -20.21
N ASP A 739 42.56 2.46 -20.69
CA ASP A 739 43.78 3.07 -21.22
C ASP A 739 43.53 3.93 -22.48
N ALA A 740 42.36 3.79 -23.13
CA ALA A 740 41.97 4.61 -24.27
C ALA A 740 41.41 5.99 -23.90
N ILE A 741 41.07 6.25 -22.63
CA ILE A 741 40.38 7.49 -22.26
C ILE A 741 41.33 8.69 -22.10
N ASP A 742 40.83 9.87 -22.44
CA ASP A 742 41.49 11.16 -22.24
C ASP A 742 40.45 12.21 -21.77
N LEU A 743 40.54 12.58 -20.49
CA LEU A 743 39.62 13.51 -19.85
C LEU A 743 40.39 14.77 -19.41
N PRO A 744 40.66 15.72 -20.31
CA PRO A 744 41.28 16.98 -19.92
C PRO A 744 40.40 17.69 -18.89
N ASP A 745 41.05 18.40 -17.98
CA ASP A 745 40.43 19.26 -16.97
C ASP A 745 39.53 18.50 -15.94
N ALA A 746 39.59 17.16 -15.89
CA ALA A 746 38.76 16.30 -15.03
C ALA A 746 38.90 16.49 -13.49
N HIS A 747 39.79 17.39 -13.06
CA HIS A 747 40.00 17.80 -11.67
C HIS A 747 39.52 19.24 -11.39
N GLU A 748 38.94 19.93 -12.37
CA GLU A 748 38.68 21.37 -12.28
C GLU A 748 37.46 21.78 -11.45
N ARG A 749 37.37 23.10 -11.31
CA ARG A 749 36.38 23.87 -10.56
C ARG A 749 34.95 23.63 -11.11
N PRO A 750 33.90 24.05 -10.38
CA PRO A 750 32.53 23.98 -10.88
C PRO A 750 32.40 24.59 -12.28
N THR A 751 31.62 23.93 -13.14
CA THR A 751 31.36 24.36 -14.53
C THR A 751 29.92 24.81 -14.77
N LEU A 752 29.06 24.68 -13.75
CA LEU A 752 27.71 25.22 -13.66
C LEU A 752 27.51 25.69 -12.22
N PRO A 753 26.78 26.80 -11.95
CA PRO A 753 26.56 27.29 -10.61
C PRO A 753 25.67 26.33 -9.82
N SER A 754 26.33 25.43 -9.09
CA SER A 754 25.72 24.25 -8.49
C SER A 754 26.61 23.72 -7.37
N SER A 755 26.03 23.38 -6.22
CA SER A 755 26.81 22.69 -5.18
C SER A 755 27.13 21.24 -5.59
N TYR A 756 26.30 20.59 -6.40
CA TYR A 756 26.61 19.30 -6.99
C TYR A 756 27.69 19.39 -8.08
N LYS A 757 28.49 18.32 -8.19
CA LYS A 757 29.57 18.13 -9.19
C LYS A 757 29.05 17.80 -10.60
N LEU A 758 28.23 18.69 -11.16
CA LEU A 758 27.53 18.44 -12.43
C LEU A 758 28.48 18.29 -13.62
N GLY A 759 29.60 19.02 -13.66
CA GLY A 759 30.61 18.87 -14.72
C GLY A 759 31.26 17.48 -14.74
N ILE A 760 31.59 16.94 -13.56
CA ILE A 760 32.13 15.58 -13.41
C ILE A 760 31.10 14.54 -13.85
N LEU A 761 29.82 14.71 -13.48
CA LEU A 761 28.74 13.84 -13.96
C LEU A 761 28.59 13.90 -15.49
N ALA A 762 28.66 15.10 -16.08
CA ALA A 762 28.55 15.29 -17.52
C ALA A 762 29.70 14.64 -18.29
N GLN A 763 30.95 14.99 -17.95
CA GLN A 763 32.14 14.46 -18.61
C GLN A 763 32.23 12.93 -18.50
N SER A 764 31.98 12.37 -17.31
CA SER A 764 32.07 10.91 -17.09
C SER A 764 30.95 10.12 -17.77
N SER A 765 29.69 10.56 -17.68
CA SER A 765 28.56 9.84 -18.30
C SER A 765 28.65 9.84 -19.83
N ILE A 766 29.05 10.97 -20.45
CA ILE A 766 29.33 11.03 -21.88
C ILE A 766 30.50 10.11 -22.25
N ALA A 767 31.63 10.19 -21.51
CA ALA A 767 32.82 9.40 -21.80
C ALA A 767 32.60 7.89 -21.66
N LEU A 768 31.78 7.43 -20.71
CA LEU A 768 31.35 6.03 -20.60
C LEU A 768 30.64 5.54 -21.86
N SER A 769 29.74 6.34 -22.43
CA SER A 769 29.01 5.94 -23.65
C SER A 769 29.92 5.95 -24.90
N ALA A 770 30.81 6.93 -25.01
CA ALA A 770 31.79 7.01 -26.09
C ALA A 770 32.88 5.93 -26.01
N LEU A 771 33.36 5.60 -24.81
CA LEU A 771 34.32 4.50 -24.58
C LEU A 771 33.68 3.14 -24.88
N GLY A 772 32.41 2.95 -24.50
CA GLY A 772 31.64 1.78 -24.90
C GLY A 772 31.58 1.64 -26.43
N ALA A 773 31.28 2.73 -27.14
CA ALA A 773 31.26 2.75 -28.59
C ALA A 773 32.64 2.42 -29.19
N ALA A 774 33.73 2.99 -28.64
CA ALA A 774 35.09 2.68 -29.06
C ALA A 774 35.48 1.21 -28.82
N ALA A 775 35.06 0.60 -27.70
CA ALA A 775 35.28 -0.82 -27.41
C ALA A 775 34.48 -1.74 -28.36
N ILE A 776 33.25 -1.38 -28.74
CA ILE A 776 32.49 -2.05 -29.81
C ILE A 776 33.20 -1.90 -31.16
N HIS A 777 33.76 -0.73 -31.46
CA HIS A 777 34.54 -0.51 -32.68
C HIS A 777 35.81 -1.36 -32.70
N ARG A 778 36.54 -1.49 -31.58
CA ARG A 778 37.67 -2.42 -31.42
C ARG A 778 37.23 -3.86 -31.72
N LEU A 779 36.15 -4.32 -31.09
CA LEU A 779 35.63 -5.68 -31.24
C LEU A 779 35.17 -5.98 -32.68
N ARG A 780 34.42 -5.08 -33.31
CA ARG A 780 33.90 -5.23 -34.69
C ARG A 780 35.01 -5.30 -35.75
N ASN A 781 36.10 -4.59 -35.53
CA ASN A 781 37.20 -4.47 -36.49
C ASN A 781 38.45 -5.27 -36.10
N ASN A 782 38.40 -6.03 -34.98
CA ASN A 782 39.51 -6.78 -34.41
C ASN A 782 40.80 -5.94 -34.23
N LEU A 783 40.67 -4.72 -33.72
CA LEU A 783 41.81 -3.80 -33.50
C LEU A 783 42.64 -4.22 -32.27
N PRO A 784 43.96 -3.99 -32.27
CA PRO A 784 44.85 -4.38 -31.17
C PRO A 784 44.65 -3.55 -29.89
N ALA A 785 44.04 -2.36 -29.99
CA ALA A 785 43.74 -1.47 -28.88
C ALA A 785 42.43 -0.69 -29.17
N THR A 786 41.84 -0.10 -28.14
CA THR A 786 40.66 0.76 -28.29
C THR A 786 41.10 2.16 -28.72
N PRO A 787 40.50 2.76 -29.77
CA PRO A 787 40.89 4.09 -30.23
C PRO A 787 40.73 5.15 -29.15
N LYS A 788 41.62 6.15 -29.09
CA LYS A 788 41.58 7.17 -28.03
C LYS A 788 40.26 7.93 -27.99
N VAL A 789 39.72 8.14 -26.79
CA VAL A 789 38.42 8.82 -26.54
C VAL A 789 38.66 10.09 -25.73
N ASN A 790 38.56 11.26 -26.35
CA ASN A 790 38.74 12.56 -25.71
C ASN A 790 37.38 13.23 -25.46
N VAL A 791 37.14 13.70 -24.22
CA VAL A 791 35.90 14.40 -23.82
C VAL A 791 36.22 15.66 -23.00
N PRO A 792 36.18 16.87 -23.59
CA PRO A 792 36.49 18.12 -22.87
C PRO A 792 35.39 18.51 -21.88
N LEU A 793 35.78 18.79 -20.63
CA LEU A 793 34.87 19.06 -19.51
C LEU A 793 33.85 20.18 -19.78
N GLN A 794 34.32 21.34 -20.27
CA GLN A 794 33.45 22.49 -20.58
C GLN A 794 32.45 22.17 -21.70
N HIS A 795 32.88 21.38 -22.70
CA HIS A 795 32.06 21.00 -23.83
C HIS A 795 30.97 19.98 -23.44
N ALA A 796 31.32 18.98 -22.63
CA ALA A 796 30.37 18.04 -22.03
C ALA A 796 29.36 18.74 -21.13
N THR A 797 29.80 19.74 -20.36
CA THR A 797 28.93 20.57 -19.53
C THR A 797 27.91 21.36 -20.38
N ALA A 798 28.33 21.91 -21.52
CA ALA A 798 27.42 22.58 -22.45
C ALA A 798 26.45 21.60 -23.14
N GLU A 799 26.87 20.36 -23.45
CA GLU A 799 25.99 19.33 -24.03
C GLU A 799 24.84 18.95 -23.07
N PHE A 800 25.09 18.95 -21.75
CA PHE A 800 24.09 18.81 -20.68
C PHE A 800 23.03 19.94 -20.61
N LYS A 801 23.10 20.93 -21.50
CA LYS A 801 22.08 21.98 -21.70
C LYS A 801 21.70 22.16 -23.19
N SER A 802 22.03 21.18 -24.04
CA SER A 802 21.82 21.25 -25.50
C SER A 802 20.36 21.52 -25.90
N GLU A 803 19.38 21.17 -25.08
CA GLU A 803 17.96 21.45 -25.34
C GLU A 803 17.57 22.94 -25.22
N ARG A 804 18.47 23.77 -24.67
CA ARG A 804 18.27 25.22 -24.45
C ARG A 804 19.20 26.09 -25.31
N LEU A 805 20.38 25.56 -25.63
CA LEU A 805 21.44 26.29 -26.32
C LEU A 805 21.31 26.26 -27.86
N TYR A 806 20.34 25.55 -28.43
CA TYR A 806 20.13 25.55 -29.88
C TYR A 806 19.41 26.83 -30.36
N THR A 807 19.65 27.20 -31.62
CA THR A 807 18.86 28.23 -32.35
C THR A 807 18.29 27.65 -33.65
N LEU A 808 17.18 28.23 -34.10
CA LEU A 808 16.55 27.97 -35.40
C LEU A 808 16.39 29.29 -36.16
N ASN A 809 17.01 29.39 -37.34
CA ASN A 809 17.06 30.60 -38.15
C ASN A 809 17.50 31.84 -37.33
N GLY A 810 18.50 31.65 -36.45
CA GLY A 810 19.04 32.67 -35.55
C GLY A 810 18.20 32.99 -34.30
N LYS A 811 17.08 32.29 -34.07
CA LYS A 811 16.21 32.49 -32.88
C LYS A 811 16.43 31.38 -31.85
N PRO A 812 16.57 31.68 -30.54
CA PRO A 812 16.78 30.67 -29.51
C PRO A 812 15.58 29.75 -29.31
N ALA A 813 15.83 28.60 -28.68
CA ALA A 813 14.81 27.64 -28.25
C ALA A 813 13.70 28.29 -27.38
N PRO A 814 12.40 28.07 -27.65
CA PRO A 814 11.33 28.52 -26.77
C PRO A 814 11.31 27.75 -25.45
N SER A 815 11.05 28.44 -24.34
CA SER A 815 10.94 27.82 -23.00
C SER A 815 9.96 26.63 -23.00
N PRO A 816 10.35 25.44 -22.46
CA PRO A 816 9.48 24.27 -22.35
C PRO A 816 8.59 24.27 -21.10
N TRP A 817 8.65 25.31 -20.26
CA TRP A 817 7.87 25.42 -19.02
C TRP A 817 6.45 25.90 -19.30
N GLY A 818 5.45 25.29 -18.65
CA GLY A 818 4.08 25.73 -18.73
C GLY A 818 3.77 26.95 -17.83
N PRO A 819 2.54 27.49 -17.93
CA PRO A 819 2.16 28.75 -17.27
C PRO A 819 1.87 28.64 -15.77
N ILE A 820 1.76 27.43 -15.20
CA ILE A 820 1.31 27.19 -13.81
C ILE A 820 2.25 26.31 -12.99
N GLY A 821 3.27 25.70 -13.57
CA GLY A 821 4.15 24.71 -12.93
C GLY A 821 5.16 25.28 -11.94
N GLY A 822 6.14 24.45 -11.58
CA GLY A 822 7.18 24.77 -10.62
C GLY A 822 6.71 24.64 -9.17
N LEU A 823 7.43 25.28 -8.24
CA LEU A 823 7.19 25.15 -6.80
C LEU A 823 6.05 26.06 -6.32
N HIS A 824 5.13 25.51 -5.53
CA HIS A 824 4.02 26.19 -4.88
C HIS A 824 4.10 26.02 -3.36
N LYS A 825 3.71 27.05 -2.61
CA LYS A 825 3.63 27.00 -1.14
C LYS A 825 2.39 26.20 -0.73
N ALA A 826 2.60 25.23 0.15
CA ALA A 826 1.57 24.44 0.84
C ALA A 826 1.51 24.87 2.32
N SER A 827 0.54 24.38 3.09
CA SER A 827 0.36 24.77 4.50
C SER A 827 1.54 24.37 5.39
N ASP A 828 2.00 23.14 5.22
CA ASP A 828 3.11 22.47 5.94
C ASP A 828 4.49 22.67 5.29
N GLY A 829 4.53 22.99 3.99
CA GLY A 829 5.73 22.85 3.19
C GLY A 829 5.59 23.44 1.79
N TYR A 830 6.03 22.71 0.78
CA TYR A 830 5.93 23.10 -0.63
C TYR A 830 5.67 21.86 -1.50
N ILE A 831 5.03 22.06 -2.66
CA ILE A 831 4.82 21.01 -3.67
C ILE A 831 5.32 21.52 -5.03
N ARG A 832 6.02 20.69 -5.82
CA ARG A 832 6.33 21.01 -7.22
C ARG A 832 5.28 20.38 -8.14
N VAL A 833 4.66 21.21 -8.97
CA VAL A 833 3.71 20.83 -10.01
C VAL A 833 4.41 20.77 -11.37
N HIS A 834 4.24 19.68 -12.12
CA HIS A 834 4.66 19.60 -13.53
C HIS A 834 3.49 19.91 -14.47
N ASP A 835 3.66 20.85 -15.39
CA ASP A 835 2.62 21.29 -16.34
C ASP A 835 3.04 21.35 -17.82
N SER A 836 4.27 21.00 -18.19
CA SER A 836 4.74 20.97 -19.60
C SER A 836 3.96 20.03 -20.52
N PHE A 837 3.03 19.22 -19.97
CA PHE A 837 1.98 18.54 -20.72
C PHE A 837 0.61 19.14 -20.35
N PRO A 838 -0.22 19.60 -21.31
CA PRO A 838 -1.51 20.21 -21.02
C PRO A 838 -2.43 19.33 -20.16
N ASN A 839 -2.41 18.02 -20.33
CA ASN A 839 -3.21 17.09 -19.53
C ASN A 839 -2.70 16.91 -18.08
N HIS A 840 -1.47 17.31 -17.76
CA HIS A 840 -1.00 17.39 -16.36
C HIS A 840 -1.40 18.74 -15.75
N GLY A 841 -1.21 19.84 -16.48
CA GLY A 841 -1.61 21.18 -16.04
C GLY A 841 -3.13 21.30 -15.81
N TYR A 842 -3.95 20.92 -16.80
CA TYR A 842 -5.41 20.95 -16.66
C TYR A 842 -5.91 19.99 -15.59
N GLY A 843 -5.31 18.81 -15.45
CA GLY A 843 -5.70 17.85 -14.41
C GLY A 843 -5.40 18.35 -12.99
N MET A 844 -4.31 19.12 -12.81
CA MET A 844 -4.03 19.79 -11.52
C MET A 844 -5.02 20.92 -11.23
N LEU A 845 -5.39 21.73 -12.24
CA LEU A 845 -6.42 22.75 -12.09
C LEU A 845 -7.79 22.13 -11.75
N GLU A 846 -8.16 21.04 -12.43
CA GLU A 846 -9.38 20.27 -12.18
C GLU A 846 -9.43 19.70 -10.76
N LEU A 847 -8.33 19.07 -10.30
CA LEU A 847 -8.18 18.52 -8.94
C LEU A 847 -8.42 19.56 -7.84
N VAL A 848 -8.00 20.82 -8.02
CA VAL A 848 -8.20 21.89 -7.03
C VAL A 848 -9.44 22.75 -7.29
N GLY A 849 -10.28 22.37 -8.27
CA GLY A 849 -11.51 23.08 -8.63
C GLY A 849 -11.27 24.47 -9.23
N LEU A 850 -10.44 24.55 -10.28
CA LEU A 850 -10.14 25.75 -11.06
C LEU A 850 -10.44 25.54 -12.57
N PRO A 851 -10.87 26.59 -13.29
CA PRO A 851 -11.02 26.54 -14.74
C PRO A 851 -9.66 26.46 -15.46
N LYS A 852 -9.64 25.91 -16.67
CA LYS A 852 -8.43 25.78 -17.52
C LYS A 852 -7.74 27.10 -17.90
N THR A 853 -8.36 28.24 -17.59
CA THR A 853 -7.86 29.61 -17.78
C THR A 853 -7.23 30.22 -16.51
N ALA A 854 -7.23 29.51 -15.38
CA ALA A 854 -6.70 30.01 -14.11
C ALA A 854 -5.18 30.22 -14.14
N THR A 855 -4.70 31.22 -13.41
CA THR A 855 -3.28 31.59 -13.41
C THR A 855 -2.46 30.79 -12.40
N ARG A 856 -1.12 30.88 -12.48
CA ARG A 856 -0.20 30.37 -11.45
C ARG A 856 -0.52 30.88 -10.05
N GLN A 857 -1.00 32.12 -9.93
CA GLN A 857 -1.37 32.71 -8.64
C GLN A 857 -2.67 32.11 -8.09
N ASP A 858 -3.62 31.75 -8.96
CA ASP A 858 -4.88 31.13 -8.54
C ASP A 858 -4.68 29.68 -8.13
N LEU A 859 -3.82 28.95 -8.84
CA LEU A 859 -3.34 27.65 -8.39
C LEU A 859 -2.61 27.76 -7.03
N ALA A 860 -1.71 28.73 -6.86
CA ALA A 860 -1.01 28.94 -5.59
C ALA A 860 -1.97 29.22 -4.42
N LYS A 861 -2.99 30.08 -4.61
CA LYS A 861 -4.06 30.32 -3.60
C LYS A 861 -4.81 29.03 -3.24
N LYS A 862 -5.02 28.14 -4.21
CA LYS A 862 -5.73 26.86 -4.03
C LYS A 862 -4.87 25.75 -3.44
N ILE A 863 -3.54 25.80 -3.62
CA ILE A 863 -2.57 24.86 -3.01
C ILE A 863 -2.23 25.28 -1.57
N ALA A 864 -2.20 26.58 -1.26
CA ALA A 864 -1.84 27.11 0.06
C ALA A 864 -2.52 26.45 1.28
N PRO A 865 -3.81 26.04 1.27
CA PRO A 865 -4.43 25.35 2.40
C PRO A 865 -4.19 23.84 2.46
N TRP A 866 -3.57 23.22 1.45
CA TRP A 866 -3.27 21.78 1.46
C TRP A 866 -1.96 21.49 2.18
N ALA A 867 -1.88 20.34 2.87
CA ALA A 867 -0.61 19.71 3.19
C ALA A 867 0.05 19.16 1.91
N ALA A 868 1.36 19.34 1.77
CA ALA A 868 2.11 19.00 0.56
C ALA A 868 2.11 17.50 0.27
N ILE A 869 2.19 16.67 1.31
CA ILE A 869 2.19 15.21 1.19
C ILE A 869 0.79 14.69 0.83
N ASP A 870 -0.27 15.28 1.38
CA ASP A 870 -1.65 14.91 1.04
C ASP A 870 -2.00 15.31 -0.40
N LEU A 871 -1.55 16.48 -0.85
CA LEU A 871 -1.71 16.89 -2.24
C LEU A 871 -0.84 16.05 -3.20
N GLU A 872 0.35 15.59 -2.81
CA GLU A 872 1.08 14.54 -3.56
C GLU A 872 0.25 13.24 -3.62
N HIS A 873 -0.39 12.84 -2.52
CA HIS A 873 -1.20 11.62 -2.45
C HIS A 873 -2.38 11.66 -3.44
N VAL A 874 -3.27 12.66 -3.32
CA VAL A 874 -4.46 12.75 -4.18
C VAL A 874 -4.10 13.04 -5.65
N SER A 875 -2.97 13.69 -5.92
CA SER A 875 -2.55 14.04 -7.29
C SER A 875 -1.78 12.93 -8.03
N THR A 876 -0.92 12.19 -7.33
CA THR A 876 0.07 11.27 -7.94
C THR A 876 -0.07 9.80 -7.48
N VAL A 877 -0.76 9.53 -6.36
CA VAL A 877 -1.01 8.16 -5.87
C VAL A 877 -2.42 7.71 -6.27
N GLU A 878 -3.44 8.50 -5.93
CA GLU A 878 -4.82 8.28 -6.36
C GLU A 878 -5.05 8.86 -7.78
N GLY A 879 -4.62 10.11 -7.96
CA GLY A 879 -4.66 10.83 -9.22
C GLY A 879 -3.63 10.33 -10.24
N LYS A 880 -3.91 10.63 -11.51
CA LYS A 880 -3.06 10.24 -12.65
C LYS A 880 -2.10 11.35 -13.08
N LEU A 881 -1.75 12.28 -12.19
CA LEU A 881 -0.94 13.47 -12.44
C LEU A 881 0.53 13.27 -12.03
N ALA A 882 1.29 14.36 -11.96
CA ALA A 882 2.69 14.38 -11.55
C ALA A 882 2.98 15.66 -10.73
N ALA A 883 2.83 15.56 -9.42
CA ALA A 883 3.27 16.58 -8.46
C ALA A 883 3.80 15.91 -7.18
N TYR A 884 4.83 16.48 -6.56
CA TYR A 884 5.54 15.90 -5.42
C TYR A 884 5.84 16.94 -4.34
N ALA A 885 5.71 16.52 -3.08
CA ALA A 885 6.10 17.32 -1.94
C ALA A 885 7.63 17.51 -1.94
N LEU A 886 8.06 18.75 -1.68
CA LEU A 886 9.44 19.08 -1.37
C LEU A 886 9.85 18.38 -0.08
N ARG A 887 11.03 17.74 -0.10
CA ARG A 887 11.58 17.01 1.05
C ARG A 887 13.06 17.34 1.22
N SER A 888 13.56 17.25 2.45
CA SER A 888 14.99 17.18 2.75
C SER A 888 15.54 15.75 2.54
N TYR A 889 16.85 15.57 2.58
CA TYR A 889 17.47 14.23 2.49
C TYR A 889 16.95 13.27 3.57
N ALA A 890 16.86 13.71 4.83
CA ALA A 890 16.36 12.88 5.93
C ALA A 890 14.91 12.42 5.69
N GLN A 891 14.04 13.32 5.20
CA GLN A 891 12.66 13.00 4.85
C GLN A 891 12.54 12.05 3.65
N TRP A 892 13.51 12.07 2.72
CA TRP A 892 13.59 11.12 1.61
C TRP A 892 14.11 9.75 2.06
N ASP A 893 15.17 9.69 2.86
CA ASP A 893 15.80 8.43 3.29
C ASP A 893 14.94 7.63 4.28
N ALA A 894 14.05 8.31 5.01
CA ALA A 894 12.98 7.69 5.78
C ALA A 894 12.01 6.87 4.90
N LEU A 895 11.84 7.22 3.61
CA LEU A 895 10.91 6.52 2.72
C LEU A 895 11.44 5.14 2.29
N PRO A 896 10.57 4.11 2.20
CA PRO A 896 10.96 2.81 1.66
C PRO A 896 11.44 2.86 0.20
N GLN A 897 11.20 3.95 -0.54
CA GLN A 897 11.72 4.10 -1.89
C GLN A 897 13.23 4.38 -1.92
N SER A 898 13.76 5.24 -1.03
CA SER A 898 15.22 5.53 -1.00
C SER A 898 16.03 4.25 -0.75
N ARG A 899 15.54 3.41 0.17
CA ARG A 899 16.11 2.09 0.50
C ARG A 899 15.95 1.03 -0.59
N ALA A 900 15.04 1.23 -1.56
CA ALA A 900 14.84 0.30 -2.67
C ALA A 900 15.68 0.60 -3.92
N LEU A 901 16.41 1.72 -3.92
CA LEU A 901 17.29 2.13 -5.03
C LEU A 901 18.69 1.56 -4.86
N SER A 902 19.25 1.04 -5.97
CA SER A 902 20.66 0.65 -6.06
C SER A 902 21.59 1.83 -5.78
N ASN A 903 22.77 1.55 -5.20
CA ASN A 903 23.87 2.52 -5.12
C ASN A 903 24.63 2.64 -6.45
N PHE A 904 24.39 1.73 -7.41
CA PHE A 904 24.96 1.73 -8.74
C PHE A 904 23.92 2.24 -9.77
N PRO A 905 24.28 3.07 -10.77
CA PRO A 905 23.30 3.81 -11.57
C PRO A 905 22.72 3.02 -12.77
N ILE A 906 23.29 1.86 -13.11
CA ILE A 906 22.92 1.06 -14.29
C ILE A 906 22.78 -0.42 -13.93
N ASP A 907 21.54 -0.92 -13.81
CA ASP A 907 21.28 -2.34 -13.57
C ASP A 907 21.28 -3.10 -14.92
N VAL A 908 22.39 -3.76 -15.30
CA VAL A 908 22.47 -4.65 -16.49
C VAL A 908 22.37 -6.12 -16.08
N ASN A 909 21.37 -6.85 -16.59
CA ASN A 909 21.09 -8.24 -16.22
C ASN A 909 20.63 -9.05 -17.45
N PRO A 910 20.90 -10.36 -17.54
CA PRO A 910 20.31 -11.20 -18.59
C PRO A 910 18.79 -11.33 -18.39
N LEU A 911 18.02 -11.43 -19.48
CA LEU A 911 16.55 -11.63 -19.43
C LEU A 911 16.16 -13.09 -19.19
N VAL A 912 17.02 -14.03 -19.60
CA VAL A 912 16.89 -15.47 -19.39
C VAL A 912 18.24 -16.08 -19.02
N GLY A 913 18.20 -17.25 -18.37
CA GLY A 913 19.40 -18.08 -18.18
C GLY A 913 19.96 -18.60 -19.52
N PRO A 914 21.12 -19.25 -19.51
CA PRO A 914 21.79 -19.70 -20.72
C PRO A 914 20.92 -20.73 -21.47
N SER A 915 20.63 -20.48 -22.75
CA SER A 915 19.73 -21.32 -23.55
C SER A 915 20.37 -21.83 -24.84
N HIS A 916 19.95 -23.01 -25.30
CA HIS A 916 20.38 -23.57 -26.59
C HIS A 916 19.78 -22.84 -27.80
N ASP A 917 18.65 -22.14 -27.62
CA ASP A 917 18.00 -21.35 -28.67
C ASP A 917 18.64 -19.97 -28.88
N SER A 918 19.49 -19.53 -27.94
CA SER A 918 20.32 -18.31 -28.05
C SER A 918 21.46 -18.48 -29.06
N GLN A 919 21.13 -18.63 -30.35
CA GLN A 919 22.08 -18.93 -31.42
C GLN A 919 23.06 -17.78 -31.78
N GLN A 920 22.86 -16.57 -31.26
CA GLN A 920 23.67 -15.40 -31.64
C GLN A 920 24.86 -15.20 -30.70
N THR A 921 26.03 -15.71 -31.12
CA THR A 921 27.34 -15.37 -30.55
C THR A 921 28.03 -14.30 -31.40
N GLY A 922 28.62 -13.29 -30.77
CA GLY A 922 29.27 -12.18 -31.48
C GLY A 922 28.36 -10.97 -31.73
N LEU A 923 28.92 -9.94 -32.39
CA LEU A 923 28.17 -8.75 -32.77
C LEU A 923 27.13 -9.05 -33.86
N PRO A 924 26.08 -8.22 -34.00
CA PRO A 924 25.06 -8.40 -35.04
C PRO A 924 25.66 -8.45 -36.45
N ALA A 925 25.23 -9.44 -37.25
CA ALA A 925 25.77 -9.69 -38.59
C ALA A 925 25.59 -8.51 -39.57
N TRP A 926 24.69 -7.57 -39.25
CA TRP A 926 24.44 -6.34 -40.00
C TRP A 926 25.26 -5.12 -39.51
N MET A 927 26.22 -5.29 -38.58
CA MET A 927 27.21 -4.27 -38.22
C MET A 927 28.51 -4.44 -39.05
N PRO A 928 28.71 -3.67 -40.13
CA PRO A 928 29.83 -3.90 -41.05
C PRO A 928 31.19 -3.51 -40.44
N SER A 929 32.19 -4.37 -40.64
CA SER A 929 33.61 -4.05 -40.44
C SER A 929 34.09 -2.97 -41.42
N GLY A 930 35.16 -2.25 -41.06
CA GLY A 930 35.76 -1.19 -41.86
C GLY A 930 35.01 0.15 -41.83
N ASN A 931 33.84 0.23 -41.19
CA ASN A 931 33.10 1.48 -41.06
C ASN A 931 33.63 2.34 -39.88
N SER A 932 33.78 3.64 -40.11
CA SER A 932 34.33 4.60 -39.12
C SER A 932 33.32 5.09 -38.08
N GLN A 933 32.02 4.83 -38.22
CA GLN A 933 31.02 5.07 -37.17
C GLN A 933 30.89 3.83 -36.28
N CYS A 934 31.22 3.98 -35.00
CA CYS A 934 31.43 2.88 -34.05
C CYS A 934 30.25 1.90 -33.93
N LEU A 935 29.03 2.42 -33.87
CA LEU A 935 27.79 1.63 -33.73
C LEU A 935 27.06 1.42 -35.06
N LYS A 936 27.68 1.72 -36.22
CA LYS A 936 27.04 1.54 -37.53
C LYS A 936 26.48 0.13 -37.70
N GLY A 937 25.19 0.07 -38.03
CA GLY A 937 24.40 -1.14 -38.23
C GLY A 937 23.54 -1.52 -37.01
N LEU A 938 23.86 -1.07 -35.79
CA LEU A 938 23.06 -1.38 -34.61
C LEU A 938 21.63 -0.82 -34.77
N LYS A 939 20.61 -1.69 -34.67
CA LYS A 939 19.21 -1.32 -34.93
C LYS A 939 18.45 -1.05 -33.62
N VAL A 940 17.90 0.15 -33.48
CA VAL A 940 17.22 0.57 -32.24
C VAL A 940 15.78 0.99 -32.55
N VAL A 941 14.82 0.33 -31.89
CA VAL A 941 13.44 0.83 -31.78
C VAL A 941 13.34 1.63 -30.49
N GLU A 942 12.95 2.89 -30.57
CA GLU A 942 12.80 3.77 -29.41
C GLU A 942 11.33 4.18 -29.24
N MET A 943 10.71 3.75 -28.14
CA MET A 943 9.38 4.18 -27.70
C MET A 943 9.51 5.10 -26.48
N SER A 944 9.84 6.37 -26.72
CA SER A 944 10.23 7.30 -25.65
C SER A 944 9.78 8.75 -25.87
N ARG A 945 9.90 9.60 -24.84
CA ARG A 945 9.45 11.02 -24.81
C ARG A 945 10.28 11.82 -23.79
N VAL A 946 10.23 13.16 -23.85
CA VAL A 946 10.89 14.10 -22.91
C VAL A 946 12.40 14.21 -23.11
N ILE A 947 13.27 13.81 -22.15
CA ILE A 947 14.73 14.03 -22.22
C ILE A 947 15.53 12.72 -22.11
N ALA A 948 15.53 12.01 -20.96
CA ALA A 948 16.47 10.92 -20.72
C ALA A 948 16.46 9.80 -21.77
N ALA A 949 15.30 9.20 -22.04
CA ALA A 949 15.21 8.12 -23.03
C ALA A 949 15.40 8.63 -24.48
N PRO A 950 14.88 9.81 -24.89
CA PRO A 950 15.22 10.40 -26.18
C PRO A 950 16.72 10.67 -26.37
N LEU A 951 17.41 11.04 -25.30
CA LEU A 951 18.86 11.27 -25.29
C LEU A 951 19.65 9.96 -25.43
N CYS A 952 19.21 8.86 -24.82
CA CYS A 952 19.82 7.54 -25.06
C CYS A 952 19.87 7.21 -26.57
N GLY A 953 18.75 7.42 -27.28
CA GLY A 953 18.71 7.25 -28.73
C GLY A 953 19.60 8.24 -29.49
N LYS A 954 19.60 9.53 -29.09
CA LYS A 954 20.48 10.57 -29.67
C LYS A 954 21.96 10.18 -29.53
N THR A 955 22.39 9.67 -28.38
CA THR A 955 23.77 9.21 -28.12
C THR A 955 24.13 7.98 -28.95
N LEU A 956 23.26 6.97 -29.03
CA LEU A 956 23.49 5.80 -29.89
C LEU A 956 23.61 6.19 -31.38
N ALA A 957 22.77 7.15 -31.83
CA ALA A 957 22.83 7.71 -33.18
C ALA A 957 24.08 8.58 -33.41
N ALA A 958 24.63 9.26 -32.39
CA ALA A 958 25.88 10.02 -32.49
C ALA A 958 27.09 9.13 -32.84
N HIS A 959 27.03 7.85 -32.46
CA HIS A 959 28.01 6.83 -32.83
C HIS A 959 27.58 5.99 -34.05
N GLY A 960 26.45 6.31 -34.68
CA GLY A 960 26.01 5.77 -35.97
C GLY A 960 25.00 4.62 -35.94
N ALA A 961 24.38 4.31 -34.80
CA ALA A 961 23.24 3.37 -34.76
C ALA A 961 22.06 3.89 -35.61
N ASP A 962 21.27 2.99 -36.20
CA ASP A 962 20.03 3.36 -36.88
C ASP A 962 18.87 3.33 -35.87
N VAL A 963 18.40 4.52 -35.49
CA VAL A 963 17.42 4.70 -34.41
C VAL A 963 16.09 5.16 -34.98
N ILE A 964 15.10 4.27 -34.92
CA ILE A 964 13.70 4.56 -35.27
C ILE A 964 12.96 4.98 -33.98
N TRP A 965 12.72 6.28 -33.85
CA TRP A 965 11.89 6.85 -32.79
C TRP A 965 10.41 6.72 -33.17
N VAL A 966 9.74 5.80 -32.50
CA VAL A 966 8.31 5.53 -32.66
C VAL A 966 7.52 6.51 -31.80
N THR A 967 6.83 7.43 -32.48
CA THR A 967 5.87 8.37 -31.89
C THR A 967 4.45 7.97 -32.29
N SER A 968 3.44 8.70 -31.82
CA SER A 968 2.03 8.34 -32.08
C SER A 968 1.22 9.58 -32.46
N PRO A 969 0.36 9.53 -33.49
CA PRO A 969 -0.42 10.67 -33.96
C PRO A 969 -1.53 11.11 -32.98
N THR A 970 -1.73 10.38 -31.88
CA THR A 970 -2.74 10.65 -30.84
C THR A 970 -2.14 11.11 -29.50
N LEU A 971 -0.81 11.27 -29.42
CA LEU A 971 -0.12 11.82 -28.25
C LEU A 971 0.41 13.24 -28.57
N PRO A 972 0.48 14.17 -27.59
CA PRO A 972 0.94 15.53 -27.83
C PRO A 972 2.46 15.62 -27.96
N ASP A 973 2.95 16.45 -28.88
CA ASP A 973 4.38 16.71 -29.07
C ASP A 973 4.97 17.60 -27.95
N LEU A 974 6.31 17.67 -27.88
CA LEU A 974 7.08 18.68 -27.13
C LEU A 974 8.09 19.39 -28.07
N PRO A 975 7.62 20.27 -29.00
CA PRO A 975 8.44 20.74 -30.14
C PRO A 975 9.70 21.56 -29.82
N THR A 976 9.95 21.93 -28.56
CA THR A 976 11.28 22.42 -28.13
C THR A 976 12.26 21.25 -27.95
N MET A 977 11.87 20.25 -27.17
CA MET A 977 12.72 19.10 -26.83
C MET A 977 12.93 18.18 -28.04
N ASP A 978 11.84 17.84 -28.74
CA ASP A 978 11.86 16.84 -29.82
C ASP A 978 12.79 17.21 -30.99
N ARG A 979 13.11 18.50 -31.15
CA ARG A 979 14.01 18.99 -32.20
C ARG A 979 15.48 18.70 -31.91
N ASP A 980 15.96 18.92 -30.69
CA ASP A 980 17.33 18.56 -30.35
C ASP A 980 17.48 17.05 -30.09
N PHE A 981 16.55 16.42 -29.36
CA PHE A 981 16.60 14.97 -29.12
C PHE A 981 16.26 14.12 -30.35
N GLY A 982 15.68 14.71 -31.40
CA GLY A 982 15.49 14.07 -32.70
C GLY A 982 16.75 14.00 -33.57
N ARG A 983 17.86 14.66 -33.20
CA ARG A 983 19.11 14.64 -33.97
C ARG A 983 19.67 13.20 -34.04
N GLY A 984 19.96 12.77 -35.26
CA GLY A 984 20.42 11.42 -35.60
C GLY A 984 19.31 10.38 -35.78
N LYS A 985 18.06 10.66 -35.39
CA LYS A 985 16.98 9.67 -35.32
C LYS A 985 16.00 9.84 -36.48
N ARG A 986 15.39 8.73 -36.90
CA ARG A 986 14.26 8.71 -37.84
C ARG A 986 12.96 8.62 -37.06
N THR A 987 11.97 9.44 -37.39
CA THR A 987 10.75 9.60 -36.59
C THR A 987 9.53 9.07 -37.33
N VAL A 988 8.85 8.08 -36.75
CA VAL A 988 7.73 7.37 -37.40
C VAL A 988 6.48 7.46 -36.53
N HIS A 989 5.34 7.75 -37.15
CA HIS A 989 4.05 7.70 -36.47
C HIS A 989 3.48 6.28 -36.56
N ILE A 990 3.16 5.70 -35.40
CA ILE A 990 2.47 4.42 -35.27
C ILE A 990 1.31 4.61 -34.30
N ASP A 991 0.09 4.31 -34.75
CA ASP A 991 -1.03 4.10 -33.83
C ASP A 991 -1.10 2.62 -33.45
N ILE A 992 -0.74 2.31 -32.20
CA ILE A 992 -0.80 0.95 -31.66
C ILE A 992 -2.24 0.42 -31.51
N HIS A 993 -3.25 1.26 -31.68
CA HIS A 993 -4.66 0.87 -31.80
C HIS A 993 -5.05 0.45 -33.23
N ASN A 994 -4.29 0.85 -34.26
CA ASN A 994 -4.47 0.39 -35.63
C ASN A 994 -3.75 -0.96 -35.84
N PRO A 995 -4.46 -2.04 -36.24
CA PRO A 995 -3.83 -3.35 -36.48
C PRO A 995 -2.68 -3.33 -37.51
N SER A 996 -2.72 -2.50 -38.55
CA SER A 996 -1.64 -2.45 -39.56
C SER A 996 -0.35 -1.85 -38.99
N ASP A 997 -0.49 -0.79 -38.19
CA ASP A 997 0.66 -0.06 -37.67
C ASP A 997 1.24 -0.78 -36.45
N LYS A 998 0.38 -1.42 -35.64
CA LYS A 998 0.82 -2.39 -34.64
C LYS A 998 1.58 -3.55 -35.28
N ALA A 999 1.10 -4.13 -36.39
CA ALA A 999 1.83 -5.19 -37.08
C ALA A 999 3.22 -4.71 -37.58
N ARG A 1000 3.32 -3.46 -38.07
CA ARG A 1000 4.60 -2.85 -38.46
C ARG A 1000 5.54 -2.64 -37.26
N LEU A 1001 5.03 -2.20 -36.11
CA LEU A 1001 5.81 -2.11 -34.87
C LEU A 1001 6.35 -3.47 -34.40
N ILE A 1002 5.53 -4.51 -34.48
CA ILE A 1002 5.93 -5.88 -34.13
C ILE A 1002 7.04 -6.40 -35.05
N GLU A 1003 7.01 -6.05 -36.35
CA GLU A 1003 8.09 -6.41 -37.28
C GLU A 1003 9.39 -5.63 -37.00
N LEU A 1004 9.31 -4.35 -36.62
CA LEU A 1004 10.49 -3.60 -36.18
C LEU A 1004 11.11 -4.21 -34.91
N ILE A 1005 10.29 -4.58 -33.92
CA ILE A 1005 10.77 -5.19 -32.66
C ILE A 1005 11.36 -6.59 -32.91
N ARG A 1006 10.78 -7.37 -33.83
CA ARG A 1006 11.31 -8.67 -34.28
C ARG A 1006 12.70 -8.57 -34.93
N THR A 1007 13.04 -7.41 -35.50
CA THR A 1007 14.22 -7.24 -36.36
C THR A 1007 15.26 -6.24 -35.85
N CYS A 1008 15.07 -5.67 -34.65
CA CYS A 1008 16.02 -4.77 -34.01
C CYS A 1008 16.99 -5.49 -33.06
N ASP A 1009 18.06 -4.78 -32.67
CA ASP A 1009 18.97 -5.19 -31.59
C ASP A 1009 18.48 -4.75 -30.22
N VAL A 1010 17.89 -3.55 -30.16
CA VAL A 1010 17.57 -2.84 -28.93
C VAL A 1010 16.14 -2.31 -28.99
N PHE A 1011 15.40 -2.47 -27.90
CA PHE A 1011 14.14 -1.80 -27.63
C PHE A 1011 14.30 -0.84 -26.45
N VAL A 1012 14.38 0.46 -26.72
CA VAL A 1012 14.50 1.52 -25.72
C VAL A 1012 13.10 2.05 -25.40
N GLN A 1013 12.72 2.11 -24.12
CA GLN A 1013 11.44 2.66 -23.71
C GLN A 1013 11.54 3.56 -22.47
N GLY A 1014 10.83 4.70 -22.52
CA GLY A 1014 10.79 5.73 -21.47
C GLY A 1014 9.43 5.91 -20.83
N PHE A 1015 8.57 4.89 -20.87
CA PHE A 1015 7.27 4.88 -20.23
C PHE A 1015 7.36 4.23 -18.84
N ARG A 1016 6.32 4.40 -18.03
CA ARG A 1016 6.26 3.77 -16.70
C ARG A 1016 6.36 2.25 -16.81
N PRO A 1017 7.02 1.55 -15.86
CA PRO A 1017 7.05 0.10 -15.81
C PRO A 1017 5.67 -0.53 -16.03
N ASN A 1018 5.63 -1.62 -16.80
CA ASN A 1018 4.43 -2.37 -17.20
C ASN A 1018 3.34 -1.59 -17.97
N SER A 1019 3.55 -0.30 -18.28
CA SER A 1019 2.51 0.52 -18.93
C SER A 1019 2.36 0.27 -20.43
N LEU A 1020 3.33 -0.41 -21.07
CA LEU A 1020 3.24 -0.94 -22.43
C LEU A 1020 2.64 -2.35 -22.50
N SER A 1021 2.73 -3.14 -21.42
CA SER A 1021 2.28 -4.55 -21.38
C SER A 1021 0.82 -4.72 -21.82
N ARG A 1022 -0.07 -3.79 -21.45
CA ARG A 1022 -1.49 -3.80 -21.87
C ARG A 1022 -1.74 -3.68 -23.38
N TYR A 1023 -0.71 -3.39 -24.17
CA TYR A 1023 -0.76 -3.32 -25.64
C TYR A 1023 -0.16 -4.56 -26.32
N GLY A 1024 0.24 -5.59 -25.56
CA GLY A 1024 0.97 -6.75 -26.10
C GLY A 1024 2.46 -6.46 -26.33
N LEU A 1025 3.06 -5.69 -25.41
CA LEU A 1025 4.45 -5.24 -25.41
C LEU A 1025 5.05 -5.39 -24.01
N SER A 1026 4.74 -6.49 -23.33
CA SER A 1026 5.43 -6.92 -22.11
C SER A 1026 6.83 -7.46 -22.42
N PRO A 1027 7.75 -7.55 -21.44
CA PRO A 1027 9.04 -8.21 -21.62
C PRO A 1027 8.91 -9.64 -22.15
N GLU A 1028 7.91 -10.38 -21.65
CA GLU A 1028 7.66 -11.78 -21.99
C GLU A 1028 7.12 -11.95 -23.42
N GLU A 1029 6.44 -10.93 -23.97
CA GLU A 1029 5.99 -10.89 -25.37
C GLU A 1029 7.10 -10.43 -26.31
N ILE A 1030 7.85 -9.40 -25.93
CA ILE A 1030 8.97 -8.88 -26.71
C ILE A 1030 10.08 -9.94 -26.84
N LEU A 1031 10.37 -10.68 -25.77
CA LEU A 1031 11.30 -11.82 -25.78
C LEU A 1031 10.85 -12.96 -26.70
N LYS A 1032 9.53 -13.26 -26.76
CA LYS A 1032 8.97 -14.27 -27.70
C LYS A 1032 9.06 -13.83 -29.16
N LEU A 1033 9.08 -12.52 -29.41
CA LEU A 1033 9.23 -11.95 -30.76
C LEU A 1033 10.69 -11.87 -31.19
N ASN A 1034 11.62 -11.68 -30.24
CA ASN A 1034 13.05 -11.53 -30.48
C ASN A 1034 13.86 -12.06 -29.27
N PRO A 1035 14.29 -13.34 -29.29
CA PRO A 1035 15.02 -13.96 -28.18
C PRO A 1035 16.40 -13.34 -27.87
N ASN A 1036 16.93 -12.49 -28.75
CA ASN A 1036 18.23 -11.83 -28.63
C ASN A 1036 18.10 -10.33 -28.27
N ILE A 1037 16.91 -9.86 -27.90
CA ILE A 1037 16.61 -8.44 -27.66
C ILE A 1037 17.36 -7.86 -26.46
N ILE A 1038 17.81 -6.61 -26.58
CA ILE A 1038 18.24 -5.78 -25.45
C ILE A 1038 17.11 -4.82 -25.09
N MET A 1039 16.48 -5.01 -23.93
CA MET A 1039 15.40 -4.15 -23.43
C MET A 1039 15.96 -3.08 -22.49
N ALA A 1040 15.87 -1.81 -22.89
CA ALA A 1040 16.43 -0.68 -22.17
C ALA A 1040 15.31 0.21 -21.60
N ASN A 1041 15.19 0.24 -20.29
CA ASN A 1041 14.12 0.92 -19.55
C ASN A 1041 14.64 2.18 -18.85
N MET A 1042 14.03 3.33 -19.16
CA MET A 1042 14.17 4.55 -18.36
C MET A 1042 12.96 4.73 -17.45
N SER A 1043 13.18 5.07 -16.19
CA SER A 1043 12.11 5.30 -15.21
C SER A 1043 12.45 6.42 -14.22
N ALA A 1044 11.44 6.97 -13.53
CA ALA A 1044 11.69 7.99 -12.51
C ALA A 1044 12.32 7.40 -11.24
N PHE A 1045 11.81 6.25 -10.76
CA PHE A 1045 12.13 5.69 -9.44
C PHE A 1045 12.71 4.27 -9.46
N GLY A 1046 13.01 3.72 -10.64
CA GLY A 1046 13.54 2.37 -10.79
C GLY A 1046 12.47 1.28 -10.82
N PRO A 1047 12.86 0.02 -11.10
CA PRO A 1047 11.96 -1.13 -11.11
C PRO A 1047 11.59 -1.65 -9.71
N ARG A 1048 12.24 -1.14 -8.65
CA ARG A 1048 12.13 -1.59 -7.26
C ARG A 1048 11.40 -0.56 -6.37
N GLY A 1049 10.76 -1.02 -5.30
CA GLY A 1049 10.14 -0.17 -4.28
C GLY A 1049 8.73 0.34 -4.60
N PRO A 1050 8.03 0.93 -3.61
CA PRO A 1050 6.61 1.30 -3.71
C PRO A 1050 6.30 2.43 -4.71
N TRP A 1051 7.31 3.12 -5.25
CA TRP A 1051 7.12 4.21 -6.22
C TRP A 1051 7.47 3.82 -7.67
N ALA A 1052 7.89 2.57 -7.93
CA ALA A 1052 8.28 2.11 -9.26
C ALA A 1052 7.24 2.40 -10.37
N GLY A 1053 5.94 2.29 -10.05
CA GLY A 1053 4.84 2.60 -10.97
C GLY A 1053 4.41 4.08 -11.05
N ARG A 1054 4.99 4.99 -10.26
CA ARG A 1054 4.60 6.41 -10.25
C ARG A 1054 5.11 7.15 -11.49
N ARG A 1055 4.51 8.31 -11.78
CA ARG A 1055 5.08 9.28 -12.72
C ARG A 1055 6.21 10.07 -12.07
N GLY A 1056 7.21 10.48 -12.84
CA GLY A 1056 8.21 11.45 -12.41
C GLY A 1056 8.92 12.07 -13.60
N TYR A 1057 9.68 13.12 -13.30
CA TYR A 1057 10.50 13.95 -14.18
C TYR A 1057 11.69 14.41 -13.34
N ASP A 1058 12.83 14.75 -13.94
CA ASP A 1058 14.04 15.16 -13.21
C ASP A 1058 13.74 16.19 -12.10
N SER A 1059 13.19 17.36 -12.45
CA SER A 1059 12.84 18.39 -11.45
C SER A 1059 11.89 17.94 -10.34
N LEU A 1060 11.03 16.92 -10.55
CA LEU A 1060 10.22 16.32 -9.49
C LEU A 1060 11.04 15.37 -8.61
N VAL A 1061 11.95 14.59 -9.20
CA VAL A 1061 12.88 13.73 -8.46
C VAL A 1061 13.83 14.58 -7.62
N GLN A 1062 14.38 15.68 -8.13
CA GLN A 1062 15.16 16.64 -7.32
C GLN A 1062 14.36 17.21 -6.12
N THR A 1063 13.04 17.37 -6.29
CA THR A 1063 12.14 17.93 -5.26
C THR A 1063 11.85 16.93 -4.16
N CYS A 1064 11.52 15.68 -4.51
CA CYS A 1064 11.15 14.67 -3.52
C CYS A 1064 12.35 14.01 -2.84
N SER A 1065 13.57 14.14 -3.39
CA SER A 1065 14.75 13.39 -2.95
C SER A 1065 15.65 14.08 -1.93
N GLY A 1066 15.40 15.33 -1.58
CA GLY A 1066 16.33 16.15 -0.80
C GLY A 1066 17.20 17.11 -1.61
N MET A 1067 17.39 16.87 -2.92
CA MET A 1067 18.37 17.65 -3.70
C MET A 1067 18.09 19.15 -3.68
N ASN A 1068 16.86 19.60 -3.96
CA ASN A 1068 16.60 21.04 -4.02
C ASN A 1068 16.73 21.73 -2.66
N VAL A 1069 16.54 21.02 -1.55
CA VAL A 1069 16.75 21.59 -0.21
C VAL A 1069 18.25 21.74 0.07
N SER A 1070 19.03 20.67 -0.11
CA SER A 1070 20.50 20.71 0.05
C SER A 1070 21.17 21.77 -0.83
N GLU A 1071 20.70 21.91 -2.08
CA GLU A 1071 21.19 22.91 -3.04
C GLU A 1071 20.89 24.36 -2.60
N ALA A 1072 19.78 24.60 -1.90
CA ALA A 1072 19.44 25.91 -1.33
C ALA A 1072 20.22 26.20 -0.04
N GLU A 1073 20.39 25.18 0.80
CA GLU A 1073 21.21 25.25 2.03
C GLU A 1073 22.66 25.62 1.70
N HIS A 1074 23.27 24.99 0.68
CA HIS A 1074 24.62 25.33 0.21
C HIS A 1074 24.71 26.71 -0.45
N ALA A 1075 23.66 27.18 -1.12
CA ALA A 1075 23.62 28.50 -1.74
C ALA A 1075 23.46 29.64 -0.73
N GLY A 1076 22.96 29.36 0.49
CA GLY A 1076 22.79 30.35 1.56
C GLY A 1076 21.75 31.44 1.27
N THR A 1077 20.92 31.29 0.23
CA THR A 1077 19.97 32.34 -0.22
C THR A 1077 18.73 32.48 0.66
N GLY A 1078 18.49 31.54 1.59
CA GLY A 1078 17.26 31.47 2.39
C GLY A 1078 16.03 31.01 1.60
N GLU A 1079 16.21 30.58 0.34
CA GLU A 1079 15.16 29.95 -0.46
C GLU A 1079 14.85 28.54 0.08
N PRO A 1080 13.60 28.05 -0.02
CA PRO A 1080 13.24 26.72 0.47
C PRO A 1080 13.77 25.59 -0.43
N ALA A 1081 14.06 25.89 -1.70
CA ALA A 1081 14.41 24.91 -2.71
C ALA A 1081 15.07 25.56 -3.93
N LYS A 1082 16.27 25.12 -4.30
CA LYS A 1082 17.03 25.60 -5.47
C LYS A 1082 17.15 24.47 -6.51
N PRO A 1083 16.64 24.66 -7.75
CA PRO A 1083 16.83 23.69 -8.83
C PRO A 1083 18.27 23.71 -9.34
N THR A 1084 18.80 22.57 -9.80
CA THR A 1084 20.07 22.56 -10.53
C THR A 1084 19.92 23.31 -11.87
N PRO A 1085 20.99 23.96 -12.38
CA PRO A 1085 20.93 24.76 -13.62
C PRO A 1085 20.56 23.94 -14.87
N CYS A 1086 20.86 22.65 -14.92
CA CYS A 1086 20.44 21.71 -15.97
C CYS A 1086 19.46 20.64 -15.44
N GLN A 1087 18.84 19.85 -16.33
CA GLN A 1087 18.17 18.60 -15.93
C GLN A 1087 19.21 17.47 -15.91
N ALA A 1088 20.04 17.48 -14.86
CA ALA A 1088 21.24 16.63 -14.74
C ALA A 1088 20.93 15.14 -14.60
N LEU A 1089 19.81 14.78 -13.97
CA LEU A 1089 19.37 13.40 -13.78
C LEU A 1089 18.84 12.82 -15.09
N ASP A 1090 18.08 13.63 -15.83
CA ASP A 1090 17.57 13.29 -17.16
C ASP A 1090 18.73 13.13 -18.15
N HIS A 1091 19.66 14.11 -18.21
CA HIS A 1091 20.81 14.04 -19.11
C HIS A 1091 21.75 12.87 -18.78
N ALA A 1092 22.23 12.76 -17.54
CA ALA A 1092 23.12 11.66 -17.15
C ALA A 1092 22.42 10.29 -17.28
N GLY A 1093 21.13 10.20 -16.95
CA GLY A 1093 20.34 8.99 -17.14
C GLY A 1093 20.27 8.55 -18.61
N GLY A 1094 20.20 9.49 -19.55
CA GLY A 1094 20.23 9.18 -20.99
C GLY A 1094 21.56 8.62 -21.46
N TYR A 1095 22.69 9.24 -21.06
CA TYR A 1095 24.02 8.70 -21.39
C TYR A 1095 24.29 7.36 -20.69
N PHE A 1096 23.93 7.22 -19.41
CA PHE A 1096 24.05 5.96 -18.67
C PHE A 1096 23.18 4.83 -19.26
N LEU A 1097 21.97 5.12 -19.77
CA LEU A 1097 21.18 4.11 -20.47
C LEU A 1097 21.84 3.70 -21.79
N ALA A 1098 22.44 4.64 -22.53
CA ALA A 1098 23.23 4.32 -23.72
C ALA A 1098 24.47 3.47 -23.38
N THR A 1099 25.19 3.79 -22.31
CA THR A 1099 26.29 2.96 -21.78
C THR A 1099 25.82 1.55 -21.43
N GLY A 1100 24.69 1.41 -20.72
CA GLY A 1100 24.12 0.11 -20.37
C GLY A 1100 23.67 -0.71 -21.58
N VAL A 1101 23.08 -0.07 -22.59
CA VAL A 1101 22.78 -0.69 -23.90
C VAL A 1101 24.06 -1.20 -24.56
N ILE A 1102 25.10 -0.37 -24.63
CA ILE A 1102 26.37 -0.74 -25.26
C ILE A 1102 27.07 -1.87 -24.49
N ALA A 1103 27.01 -1.84 -23.15
CA ALA A 1103 27.52 -2.92 -22.30
C ALA A 1103 26.75 -4.23 -22.54
N ALA A 1104 25.42 -4.18 -22.67
CA ALA A 1104 24.62 -5.35 -23.03
C ALA A 1104 24.95 -5.88 -24.45
N VAL A 1105 25.19 -5.00 -25.44
CA VAL A 1105 25.68 -5.44 -26.77
C VAL A 1105 27.05 -6.11 -26.65
N TYR A 1106 27.96 -5.57 -25.84
CA TYR A 1106 29.30 -6.11 -25.61
C TYR A 1106 29.26 -7.49 -24.95
N ARG A 1107 28.46 -7.65 -23.89
CA ARG A 1107 28.26 -8.91 -23.16
C ARG A 1107 27.56 -9.96 -24.02
N ARG A 1108 26.48 -9.60 -24.73
CA ARG A 1108 25.82 -10.47 -25.72
C ARG A 1108 26.80 -10.98 -26.79
N ALA A 1109 27.76 -10.15 -27.21
CA ALA A 1109 28.76 -10.55 -28.19
C ALA A 1109 29.83 -11.53 -27.64
N LEU A 1110 30.12 -11.51 -26.34
CA LEU A 1110 31.21 -12.29 -25.73
C LEU A 1110 30.76 -13.44 -24.81
N THR A 1111 29.48 -13.53 -24.44
CA THR A 1111 28.97 -14.55 -23.49
C THR A 1111 28.01 -15.52 -24.21
N PRO A 1112 28.47 -16.71 -24.65
CA PRO A 1112 27.62 -17.69 -25.32
C PRO A 1112 26.41 -18.12 -24.49
N GLY A 1113 25.26 -18.30 -25.16
CA GLY A 1113 24.00 -18.72 -24.54
C GLY A 1113 23.15 -17.60 -23.91
N PHE A 1114 23.67 -16.38 -23.78
CA PHE A 1114 22.98 -15.23 -23.19
C PHE A 1114 22.59 -14.18 -24.24
N GLY A 1115 21.60 -14.51 -25.06
CA GLY A 1115 21.15 -13.69 -26.19
C GLY A 1115 20.46 -12.38 -25.80
N SER A 1116 19.65 -12.37 -24.73
CA SER A 1116 18.80 -11.22 -24.37
C SER A 1116 19.09 -10.65 -22.99
N TRP A 1117 18.99 -9.32 -22.88
CA TRP A 1117 19.44 -8.53 -21.73
C TRP A 1117 18.44 -7.44 -21.37
N ARG A 1118 18.33 -7.12 -20.08
CA ARG A 1118 17.61 -5.96 -19.56
C ARG A 1118 18.60 -4.94 -19.01
N VAL A 1119 18.36 -3.69 -19.33
CA VAL A 1119 19.11 -2.52 -18.84
C VAL A 1119 18.10 -1.60 -18.17
N ASP A 1120 18.15 -1.48 -16.85
CA ASP A 1120 17.29 -0.59 -16.09
C ASP A 1120 18.09 0.61 -15.55
N VAL A 1121 17.68 1.83 -15.92
CA VAL A 1121 18.22 3.09 -15.37
C VAL A 1121 17.08 3.92 -14.78
N SER A 1122 17.37 4.71 -13.75
CA SER A 1122 16.36 5.62 -13.19
C SER A 1122 16.91 6.94 -12.69
N LEU A 1123 16.11 8.00 -12.85
CA LEU A 1123 16.45 9.35 -12.41
C LEU A 1123 16.78 9.40 -10.91
N ALA A 1124 16.06 8.63 -10.09
CA ALA A 1124 16.34 8.51 -8.66
C ALA A 1124 17.60 7.68 -8.34
N GLY A 1125 17.96 6.68 -9.16
CA GLY A 1125 19.26 5.99 -9.06
C GLY A 1125 20.42 6.94 -9.41
N VAL A 1126 20.28 7.73 -10.48
CA VAL A 1126 21.22 8.78 -10.87
C VAL A 1126 21.36 9.86 -9.79
N MET A 1127 20.25 10.25 -9.14
CA MET A 1127 20.28 11.14 -7.97
C MET A 1127 21.07 10.54 -6.81
N LYS A 1128 20.83 9.26 -6.47
CA LYS A 1128 21.53 8.58 -5.36
C LYS A 1128 23.03 8.52 -5.63
N TYR A 1129 23.40 8.24 -6.87
CA TYR A 1129 24.80 8.24 -7.32
C TYR A 1129 25.42 9.66 -7.24
N LEU A 1130 24.78 10.67 -7.83
CA LEU A 1130 25.24 12.07 -7.79
C LEU A 1130 25.41 12.60 -6.37
N ARG A 1131 24.45 12.31 -5.47
CA ARG A 1131 24.55 12.62 -4.04
C ARG A 1131 25.80 11.99 -3.41
N SER A 1132 26.10 10.74 -3.71
CA SER A 1132 27.26 10.05 -3.13
C SER A 1132 28.61 10.60 -3.62
N MET A 1133 28.66 11.31 -4.75
CA MET A 1133 29.85 12.01 -5.22
C MET A 1133 30.20 13.26 -4.38
N GLY A 1134 29.34 13.64 -3.44
CA GLY A 1134 29.50 14.83 -2.60
C GLY A 1134 29.18 16.14 -3.32
N GLN A 1135 29.21 17.23 -2.56
CA GLN A 1135 28.94 18.59 -3.00
C GLN A 1135 30.20 19.47 -2.76
N TYR A 1136 30.37 20.54 -3.53
CA TYR A 1136 31.48 21.48 -3.35
C TYR A 1136 31.35 22.22 -2.00
N PRO A 1137 32.44 22.48 -1.25
CA PRO A 1137 32.35 23.07 0.08
C PRO A 1137 31.72 24.48 0.09
N GLY A 1138 30.63 24.63 0.85
CA GLY A 1138 29.91 25.90 1.01
C GLY A 1138 29.42 26.46 -0.32
N VAL A 1139 29.60 27.78 -0.51
CA VAL A 1139 29.13 28.48 -1.71
C VAL A 1139 30.01 28.29 -2.95
N THR A 1140 31.17 27.62 -2.85
CA THR A 1140 32.17 27.55 -3.94
C THR A 1140 31.63 26.92 -5.22
N GLY A 1141 30.64 26.02 -5.12
CA GLY A 1141 29.90 25.46 -6.26
C GLY A 1141 29.25 26.51 -7.17
N PHE A 1142 28.91 27.68 -6.63
CA PHE A 1142 28.18 28.75 -7.32
C PHE A 1142 29.09 29.82 -7.93
N ASP A 1143 30.41 29.73 -7.79
CA ASP A 1143 31.37 30.70 -8.34
C ASP A 1143 31.48 30.66 -9.88
N SER A 1144 30.80 29.72 -10.55
CA SER A 1144 30.87 29.49 -11.99
C SER A 1144 29.68 30.09 -12.74
N LYS A 1145 29.90 30.52 -13.99
CA LYS A 1145 28.87 31.13 -14.83
C LYS A 1145 28.01 30.05 -15.50
N ASP A 1146 26.69 30.25 -15.53
CA ASP A 1146 25.78 29.36 -16.26
C ASP A 1146 25.77 29.64 -17.78
N TYR A 1147 25.43 28.61 -18.57
CA TYR A 1147 25.12 28.74 -19.99
C TYR A 1147 23.62 29.05 -20.17
N GLU A 1148 23.23 30.33 -20.09
CA GLU A 1148 21.82 30.75 -20.30
C GLU A 1148 21.47 30.89 -21.78
N THR A 1149 22.45 31.31 -22.59
CA THR A 1149 22.31 31.63 -24.01
C THR A 1149 23.37 30.91 -24.86
N PRO A 1150 23.16 30.75 -26.18
CA PRO A 1150 24.17 30.15 -27.05
C PRO A 1150 25.51 30.90 -27.02
N SER A 1151 25.48 32.22 -26.79
CA SER A 1151 26.65 33.10 -26.65
C SER A 1151 27.45 32.92 -25.36
N ASP A 1152 26.97 32.14 -24.40
CA ASP A 1152 27.73 31.83 -23.17
C ASP A 1152 28.64 30.61 -23.34
N ALA A 1153 28.38 29.78 -24.35
CA ALA A 1153 29.19 28.61 -24.71
C ALA A 1153 30.17 28.94 -25.84
N SER A 1154 31.29 28.20 -25.92
CA SER A 1154 32.35 28.49 -26.88
C SER A 1154 31.89 28.20 -28.33
N PRO A 1155 32.18 29.06 -29.33
CA PRO A 1155 31.65 28.91 -30.70
C PRO A 1155 31.98 27.56 -31.36
N GLU A 1156 33.14 26.98 -31.09
CA GLU A 1156 33.56 25.68 -31.60
C GLU A 1156 32.78 24.49 -31.00
N PHE A 1157 31.97 24.69 -29.97
CA PHE A 1157 31.05 23.67 -29.45
C PHE A 1157 29.83 23.48 -30.35
N PHE A 1158 29.57 24.38 -31.30
CA PHE A 1158 28.39 24.34 -32.17
C PHE A 1158 28.66 23.73 -33.54
N GLU A 1159 27.67 23.04 -34.09
CA GLU A 1159 27.50 22.82 -35.53
C GLU A 1159 26.28 23.61 -36.06
N THR A 1160 26.30 23.99 -37.33
CA THR A 1160 25.16 24.66 -38.00
C THR A 1160 24.78 23.88 -39.25
N ARG A 1161 23.52 23.41 -39.33
CA ARG A 1161 23.03 22.50 -40.38
C ARG A 1161 21.57 22.75 -40.74
N ASP A 1162 21.21 22.45 -41.98
CA ASP A 1162 19.81 22.49 -42.43
C ASP A 1162 18.98 21.36 -41.82
N THR A 1163 17.74 21.68 -41.47
CA THR A 1163 16.78 20.78 -40.84
C THR A 1163 15.39 20.94 -41.47
N GLY A 1164 14.45 20.05 -41.17
CA GLY A 1164 13.04 20.21 -41.53
C GLY A 1164 12.33 21.41 -40.87
N PHE A 1165 13.04 22.20 -40.06
CA PHE A 1165 12.57 23.44 -39.43
C PHE A 1165 13.39 24.69 -39.86
N GLY A 1166 14.26 24.56 -40.86
CA GLY A 1166 15.20 25.59 -41.30
C GLY A 1166 16.62 25.38 -40.75
N LEU A 1167 17.43 26.44 -40.77
CA LEU A 1167 18.84 26.37 -40.36
C LEU A 1167 18.96 26.28 -38.84
N MET A 1168 19.48 25.17 -38.32
CA MET A 1168 19.67 24.93 -36.89
C MET A 1168 21.14 25.09 -36.52
N GLN A 1169 21.43 25.88 -35.49
CA GLN A 1169 22.73 25.88 -34.81
C GLN A 1169 22.56 25.18 -33.46
N ALA A 1170 23.38 24.18 -33.14
CA ALA A 1170 23.24 23.40 -31.91
C ALA A 1170 24.58 22.83 -31.43
N ILE A 1171 24.69 22.53 -30.14
CA ILE A 1171 25.88 21.91 -29.54
C ILE A 1171 26.14 20.56 -30.23
N LYS A 1172 27.35 20.35 -30.75
CA LYS A 1172 27.81 19.08 -31.33
C LYS A 1172 28.06 18.06 -30.21
N HIS A 1173 28.19 16.76 -30.52
CA HIS A 1173 28.52 15.80 -29.47
C HIS A 1173 29.93 16.05 -28.92
N SER A 1174 30.11 15.96 -27.60
CA SER A 1174 31.33 16.42 -26.94
C SER A 1174 32.46 15.43 -26.93
N ALA A 1175 32.19 14.13 -27.09
CA ALA A 1175 33.21 13.11 -27.24
C ALA A 1175 33.75 13.05 -28.68
N THR A 1176 35.06 12.89 -28.79
CA THR A 1176 35.76 12.52 -30.03
C THR A 1176 36.43 11.17 -29.86
N ILE A 1177 36.50 10.38 -30.94
CA ILE A 1177 37.08 9.03 -30.94
C ILE A 1177 38.07 8.94 -32.10
N GLU A 1178 39.31 8.55 -31.82
CA GLU A 1178 40.41 8.49 -32.80
C GLU A 1178 40.05 7.61 -34.01
N GLY A 1179 40.33 8.11 -35.21
CA GLY A 1179 40.01 7.44 -36.48
C GLY A 1179 38.52 7.25 -36.79
N CYS A 1180 37.63 7.64 -35.87
CA CYS A 1180 36.20 7.37 -35.94
C CYS A 1180 35.39 8.65 -36.20
N LYS A 1181 34.26 8.50 -36.88
CA LYS A 1181 33.29 9.58 -37.10
C LYS A 1181 32.26 9.57 -35.97
N VAL A 1182 32.12 10.70 -35.29
CA VAL A 1182 31.16 10.92 -34.21
C VAL A 1182 30.33 12.18 -34.51
N GLY A 1183 29.04 12.14 -34.19
CA GLY A 1183 28.06 13.18 -34.51
C GLY A 1183 26.94 12.66 -35.41
N TRP A 1184 25.89 13.48 -35.56
CA TRP A 1184 24.62 13.07 -36.16
C TRP A 1184 24.59 13.27 -37.68
N ASP A 1185 24.21 12.25 -38.45
CA ASP A 1185 24.04 12.38 -39.90
C ASP A 1185 22.62 12.81 -40.30
N ILE A 1186 21.61 12.29 -39.60
CA ILE A 1186 20.20 12.60 -39.84
C ILE A 1186 19.83 13.85 -39.03
N MET A 1187 19.33 14.88 -39.70
CA MET A 1187 18.89 16.13 -39.07
C MET A 1187 17.38 16.10 -38.78
N PRO A 1188 16.93 16.78 -37.70
CA PRO A 1188 15.54 16.71 -37.25
C PRO A 1188 14.56 17.31 -38.27
N LYS A 1189 13.34 16.77 -38.29
CA LYS A 1189 12.22 17.20 -39.14
C LYS A 1189 10.90 16.94 -38.40
N PRO A 1190 9.73 17.36 -38.92
CA PRO A 1190 8.45 17.10 -38.26
C PRO A 1190 8.26 15.62 -37.94
N LEU A 1191 7.70 15.32 -36.75
CA LEU A 1191 7.56 13.94 -36.27
C LEU A 1191 6.71 13.12 -37.24
N GLY A 1192 7.08 11.85 -37.44
CA GLY A 1192 6.38 10.95 -38.36
C GLY A 1192 6.76 11.11 -39.84
N SER A 1193 7.75 11.95 -40.17
CA SER A 1193 8.20 12.20 -41.55
C SER A 1193 9.17 11.15 -42.12
N ASP A 1194 9.38 10.01 -41.44
CA ASP A 1194 10.19 8.88 -41.91
C ASP A 1194 9.36 7.63 -42.20
N GLN A 1195 9.91 6.73 -43.02
CA GLN A 1195 9.37 5.39 -43.19
C GLN A 1195 9.86 4.43 -42.10
N ALA A 1196 8.97 3.53 -41.67
CA ALA A 1196 9.23 2.52 -40.65
C ALA A 1196 9.85 1.26 -41.26
N GLU A 1197 11.07 1.43 -41.76
CA GLU A 1197 11.96 0.44 -42.40
C GLU A 1197 13.41 0.68 -41.96
N TRP A 1198 14.33 -0.29 -42.11
CA TRP A 1198 15.76 -0.15 -41.72
C TRP A 1198 16.63 0.40 -42.86
N LEU A 1199 17.75 1.08 -42.51
CA LEU A 1199 18.77 1.58 -43.45
C LEU A 1199 19.87 0.56 -43.82
#